data_AF-A0A8T0ZBA8-F1
#
_entry.id   AF-A0A8T0ZBA8-F1
#
_cell.length_a   1.000
_cell.length_b   1.000
_cell.length_c   1.000
_cell.angle_alpha   90.00
_cell.angle_beta   90.00
_cell.angle_gamma   90.00
#
_symmetry.space_group_name_H-M   'P 1'
#
loop_
_entity.id
_entity.type
_entity.pdbx_description
1 polymer ?
#
loop_
_entity_poly.entity_id
_entity_poly.type
_entity_poly.pdbx_seq_one_letter_code
_entity_poly.pdbx_strand_id
1 'polypeptide(L)'
;MVAVDAYQAYRHESNEYHHFDSDRCGLMPGLTALTRLSVTFLNTLKRERQASDCWWSSNHLHQHTSFITQALDVPLHGPTREDAACASRVKSADTEDDVWMYELQLAQSLPAVDVSGTPLSKMMTPSRYQHVVRAMHKVISVLVRLNRLNILVFGSIIFLPLAVTRPWIPLLGAISLFPPLSFSLFFSVEILALLKKNYEFWFISILNVINWVGIANIFGDFRAVVCLSFWLNSQNIISIDANYRTYQTTVKSIVMAGPSMLALVFCCSYRLIVDSTYPSFSIGTVTLQWRQIVIFSASTLIIFMFKKAYAKIRRRRRRVQSRIASNTGGDRHIICCVVLRARMRLAPSKNKRRLRLNKFVKKEAASASSTQQLRLAFHGSVIVDSRRVLLPQQYLKCFLEPSMRAALYVIATTGLVLTVTSWTLLLLHSEYVLAPAIGAFVSSLLFVLITVSLAQRDILRLLVRKFDALFSTFQATALALCLLDMLQLQISSSLAVVTWWLWFLWVVMLDALTPCVARQLRLRKLALPAIILVLLIAGICAVDIVLGDDKLFKSRLLFSLSLPRLGTFHEYTDTLAVQRVVTIIGWNARLVFELAFGDPNQLIFICKGVEYTSPFLTFSEPIPQEQQIKAKGTVSTGGWRWKLLRPIGVAPKVMIQPEMVPNGVNLAASSTTGTR
;
A
#
# COMPACT_ATOMS: atom_id res chain seq x y z
N MET A 1 27.28 -12.96 -12.34
CA MET A 1 26.53 -14.20 -12.62
C MET A 1 25.15 -14.20 -11.95
N VAL A 2 25.02 -14.04 -10.63
CA VAL A 2 23.72 -14.01 -9.92
C VAL A 2 22.66 -13.04 -10.49
N ALA A 3 23.05 -11.87 -11.01
CA ALA A 3 22.12 -10.92 -11.63
C ALA A 3 21.66 -11.32 -13.06
N VAL A 4 22.42 -12.15 -13.76
CA VAL A 4 22.08 -12.71 -15.07
C VAL A 4 21.25 -13.98 -14.89
N ASP A 5 21.54 -14.79 -13.87
CA ASP A 5 20.75 -15.97 -13.51
C ASP A 5 19.37 -15.57 -12.95
N ALA A 6 19.29 -14.49 -12.16
CA ALA A 6 18.00 -13.92 -11.75
C ALA A 6 17.18 -13.37 -12.93
N TYR A 7 17.83 -12.93 -14.00
CA TYR A 7 17.16 -12.44 -15.21
C TYR A 7 16.70 -13.60 -16.13
N GLN A 8 17.45 -14.71 -16.17
CA GLN A 8 17.08 -15.91 -16.93
C GLN A 8 16.01 -16.77 -16.22
N ALA A 9 16.10 -16.92 -14.89
CA ALA A 9 15.03 -17.54 -14.08
C ALA A 9 13.69 -16.77 -14.21
N TYR A 10 13.75 -15.44 -14.21
CA TYR A 10 12.59 -14.57 -14.44
C TYR A 10 12.01 -14.68 -15.86
N ARG A 11 12.81 -15.05 -16.86
CA ARG A 11 12.33 -15.26 -18.24
C ARG A 11 11.64 -16.62 -18.40
N HIS A 12 12.12 -17.66 -17.71
CA HIS A 12 11.56 -19.00 -17.75
C HIS A 12 10.24 -19.12 -16.95
N GLU A 13 10.13 -18.49 -15.78
CA GLU A 13 8.87 -18.41 -15.02
C GLU A 13 7.76 -17.64 -15.76
N SER A 14 8.10 -16.75 -16.70
CA SER A 14 7.08 -15.93 -17.40
C SER A 14 6.25 -16.70 -18.44
N ASN A 15 6.70 -17.88 -18.86
CA ASN A 15 5.96 -18.72 -19.81
C ASN A 15 4.98 -19.71 -19.14
N GLU A 16 5.11 -19.99 -17.84
CA GLU A 16 4.21 -20.93 -17.13
C GLU A 16 2.94 -20.27 -16.54
N TYR A 17 2.87 -18.93 -16.47
CA TYR A 17 1.74 -18.23 -15.85
C TYR A 17 0.49 -18.05 -16.74
N HIS A 18 0.43 -18.71 -17.91
CA HIS A 18 -0.74 -18.63 -18.80
C HIS A 18 -1.79 -19.73 -18.60
N HIS A 19 -1.58 -20.67 -17.67
CA HIS A 19 -2.63 -21.59 -17.20
C HIS A 19 -2.55 -21.75 -15.68
N PHE A 20 -3.15 -20.83 -14.92
CA PHE A 20 -3.52 -21.12 -13.54
C PHE A 20 -4.93 -20.61 -13.24
N ASP A 21 -5.77 -21.60 -12.94
CA ASP A 21 -7.20 -21.54 -12.79
C ASP A 21 -7.66 -20.79 -11.53
N SER A 22 -8.91 -20.34 -11.57
CA SER A 22 -9.55 -19.32 -10.72
C SER A 22 -9.83 -19.72 -9.25
N ASP A 23 -9.44 -20.91 -8.78
CA ASP A 23 -10.03 -21.47 -7.55
C ASP A 23 -9.10 -21.80 -6.39
N ARG A 24 -7.83 -21.36 -6.40
CA ARG A 24 -6.95 -21.52 -5.22
C ARG A 24 -6.28 -20.22 -4.81
N CYS A 25 -6.87 -19.54 -3.83
CA CYS A 25 -6.17 -18.55 -3.02
C CYS A 25 -6.46 -18.81 -1.54
N GLY A 26 -5.46 -19.29 -0.82
CA GLY A 26 -5.48 -19.32 0.63
C GLY A 26 -5.60 -17.90 1.18
N LEU A 27 -6.71 -17.61 1.85
CA LEU A 27 -6.77 -16.50 2.79
C LEU A 27 -5.70 -16.71 3.88
N MET A 28 -5.18 -15.62 4.45
CA MET A 28 -4.36 -15.65 5.66
C MET A 28 -4.99 -16.60 6.70
N PRO A 29 -4.24 -17.54 7.32
CA PRO A 29 -4.79 -18.57 8.20
C PRO A 29 -5.77 -18.04 9.25
N GLY A 30 -5.48 -16.86 9.84
CA GLY A 30 -6.36 -16.20 10.80
C GLY A 30 -7.68 -15.67 10.21
N LEU A 31 -7.67 -15.08 9.01
CA LEU A 31 -8.91 -14.66 8.34
C LEU A 31 -9.72 -15.85 7.81
N THR A 32 -9.05 -16.93 7.37
CA THR A 32 -9.70 -18.20 6.97
C THR A 32 -10.34 -18.88 8.18
N ALA A 33 -9.67 -18.88 9.34
CA ALA A 33 -10.21 -19.38 10.60
C ALA A 33 -11.42 -18.56 11.05
N LEU A 34 -11.34 -17.22 11.00
CA LEU A 34 -12.46 -16.34 11.35
C LEU A 34 -13.66 -16.49 10.40
N THR A 35 -13.42 -16.70 9.10
CA THR A 35 -14.51 -16.96 8.12
C THR A 35 -15.11 -18.35 8.27
N ARG A 36 -14.34 -19.37 8.65
CA ARG A 36 -14.90 -20.70 9.00
C ARG A 36 -15.70 -20.63 10.30
N LEU A 37 -15.18 -19.95 11.33
CA LEU A 37 -15.86 -19.75 12.61
C LEU A 37 -17.16 -18.94 12.46
N SER A 38 -17.19 -17.90 11.62
CA SER A 38 -18.42 -17.14 11.37
C SER A 38 -19.50 -17.96 10.66
N VAL A 39 -19.11 -18.83 9.71
CA VAL A 39 -20.03 -19.76 9.05
C VAL A 39 -20.56 -20.81 10.04
N THR A 40 -19.69 -21.38 10.89
CA THR A 40 -20.10 -22.34 11.92
C THR A 40 -21.03 -21.70 12.95
N PHE A 41 -20.69 -20.51 13.44
CA PHE A 41 -21.51 -19.75 14.39
C PHE A 41 -22.89 -19.39 13.82
N LEU A 42 -22.97 -19.00 12.54
CA LEU A 42 -24.25 -18.78 11.87
C LEU A 42 -25.08 -20.05 11.72
N ASN A 43 -24.45 -21.20 11.48
CA ASN A 43 -25.14 -22.49 11.44
C ASN A 43 -25.68 -22.89 12.82
N THR A 44 -24.96 -22.53 13.89
CA THR A 44 -25.43 -22.72 15.28
C THR A 44 -26.60 -21.80 15.61
N LEU A 45 -26.53 -20.52 15.24
CA LEU A 45 -27.65 -19.58 15.39
C LEU A 45 -28.88 -20.00 14.57
N LYS A 46 -28.69 -20.60 13.39
CA LYS A 46 -29.79 -21.17 12.60
C LYS A 46 -30.47 -22.33 13.33
N ARG A 47 -29.71 -23.20 13.99
CA ARG A 47 -30.26 -24.30 14.81
C ARG A 47 -31.03 -23.78 16.02
N GLU A 48 -30.51 -22.76 16.71
CA GLU A 48 -31.22 -22.17 17.85
C GLU A 48 -32.48 -21.39 17.44
N ARG A 49 -32.47 -20.72 16.27
CA ARG A 49 -33.67 -20.05 15.75
C ARG A 49 -34.74 -21.04 15.30
N GLN A 50 -34.36 -22.15 14.69
CA GLN A 50 -35.30 -23.25 14.41
C GLN A 50 -35.85 -23.89 15.69
N ALA A 51 -35.07 -23.90 16.79
CA ALA A 51 -35.55 -24.33 18.10
C ALA A 51 -36.48 -23.29 18.76
N SER A 52 -36.22 -21.99 18.59
CA SER A 52 -37.09 -20.91 19.11
C SER A 52 -38.41 -20.78 18.34
N ASP A 53 -38.39 -21.00 17.02
CA ASP A 53 -39.60 -20.97 16.19
C ASP A 53 -40.50 -22.18 16.48
N CYS A 54 -39.94 -23.31 16.93
CA CYS A 54 -40.72 -24.43 17.48
C CYS A 54 -41.39 -24.11 18.82
N TRP A 55 -40.86 -23.17 19.60
CA TRP A 55 -41.48 -22.73 20.87
C TRP A 55 -42.58 -21.67 20.67
N TRP A 56 -42.50 -20.86 19.61
CA TRP A 56 -43.51 -19.83 19.31
C TRP A 56 -44.68 -20.31 18.44
N SER A 57 -44.63 -21.53 17.89
CA SER A 57 -45.72 -22.10 17.09
C SER A 57 -46.86 -22.72 17.92
N SER A 58 -46.85 -22.60 19.25
CA SER A 58 -47.95 -23.05 20.10
C SER A 58 -48.45 -21.87 20.93
N ASN A 59 -49.22 -20.97 20.30
CA ASN A 59 -50.36 -20.30 20.91
C ASN A 59 -51.13 -19.49 19.86
N HIS A 60 -52.44 -19.75 19.83
CA HIS A 60 -53.49 -19.15 19.00
C HIS A 60 -53.47 -17.60 19.04
N LEU A 61 -53.49 -16.95 17.87
CA LEU A 61 -54.40 -15.82 17.58
C LEU A 61 -54.28 -15.39 16.10
N HIS A 62 -55.13 -15.94 15.24
CA HIS A 62 -55.34 -15.42 13.88
C HIS A 62 -56.84 -15.38 13.60
N GLN A 63 -57.49 -14.30 14.03
CA GLN A 63 -58.78 -13.85 13.53
C GLN A 63 -58.99 -12.40 13.96
N HIS A 64 -59.52 -11.59 13.05
CA HIS A 64 -59.74 -10.14 13.11
C HIS A 64 -58.56 -9.25 12.72
N THR A 65 -58.49 -8.91 11.42
CA THR A 65 -58.55 -7.52 10.93
C THR A 65 -58.55 -7.55 9.40
N SER A 66 -59.72 -7.77 8.81
CA SER A 66 -59.95 -7.61 7.36
C SER A 66 -61.30 -6.97 7.12
N PHE A 67 -61.55 -5.81 7.72
CA PHE A 67 -62.69 -4.95 7.40
C PHE A 67 -62.31 -3.52 7.73
N ILE A 68 -62.78 -2.58 6.92
CA ILE A 68 -62.57 -1.11 6.98
C ILE A 68 -61.39 -0.62 6.11
N THR A 69 -61.61 -0.51 4.80
CA THR A 69 -61.91 0.78 4.14
C THR A 69 -62.09 0.56 2.64
N GLN A 70 -63.34 0.44 2.23
CA GLN A 70 -63.79 0.48 0.85
C GLN A 70 -65.00 1.40 0.85
N ALA A 71 -64.79 2.70 0.58
CA ALA A 71 -65.83 3.68 0.25
C ALA A 71 -65.20 5.06 0.03
N LEU A 72 -64.98 5.42 -1.24
CA LEU A 72 -65.30 6.73 -1.82
C LEU A 72 -64.79 6.77 -3.26
N ASP A 73 -65.69 6.44 -4.19
CA ASP A 73 -65.59 6.76 -5.60
C ASP A 73 -65.88 8.26 -5.83
N VAL A 74 -65.22 8.86 -6.83
CA VAL A 74 -65.85 9.44 -8.04
C VAL A 74 -64.73 10.06 -8.92
N PRO A 75 -64.85 10.04 -10.26
CA PRO A 75 -63.73 9.99 -11.22
C PRO A 75 -63.54 11.29 -12.00
N LEU A 76 -62.36 11.51 -12.60
CA LEU A 76 -62.22 12.39 -13.77
C LEU A 76 -60.94 12.12 -14.58
N HIS A 77 -61.17 11.90 -15.88
CA HIS A 77 -60.25 11.88 -17.03
C HIS A 77 -59.14 10.82 -17.08
N GLY A 78 -59.43 9.78 -17.87
CA GLY A 78 -58.44 8.76 -18.25
C GLY A 78 -57.43 9.27 -19.28
N PRO A 79 -56.19 8.76 -19.26
CA PRO A 79 -55.28 8.92 -20.37
C PRO A 79 -55.57 7.85 -21.43
N THR A 80 -55.41 8.26 -22.68
CA THR A 80 -55.57 7.50 -23.91
C THR A 80 -54.73 6.21 -23.94
N ARG A 81 -55.31 5.18 -24.57
CA ARG A 81 -54.84 3.78 -24.63
C ARG A 81 -53.50 3.56 -25.37
N GLU A 82 -52.84 4.62 -25.84
CA GLU A 82 -51.53 4.56 -26.51
C GLU A 82 -50.35 4.93 -25.58
N ASP A 83 -50.60 5.59 -24.44
CA ASP A 83 -49.54 5.97 -23.49
C ASP A 83 -49.20 4.87 -22.46
N ALA A 84 -50.11 3.91 -22.25
CA ALA A 84 -49.91 2.79 -21.31
C ALA A 84 -49.01 1.68 -21.87
N ALA A 85 -48.93 1.53 -23.19
CA ALA A 85 -48.09 0.51 -23.84
C ALA A 85 -46.62 0.96 -23.99
N CYS A 86 -46.36 2.27 -24.08
CA CYS A 86 -45.01 2.82 -24.16
C CYS A 86 -44.40 3.04 -22.75
N ALA A 87 -45.22 3.38 -21.74
CA ALA A 87 -44.77 3.54 -20.36
C ALA A 87 -44.50 2.21 -19.62
N SER A 88 -45.10 1.09 -20.06
CA SER A 88 -44.91 -0.23 -19.46
C SER A 88 -43.68 -1.00 -20.00
N ARG A 89 -43.13 -0.60 -21.15
CA ARG A 89 -41.86 -1.14 -21.69
C ARG A 89 -40.60 -0.38 -21.27
N VAL A 90 -40.74 0.80 -20.66
CA VAL A 90 -39.60 1.61 -20.19
C VAL A 90 -39.45 1.61 -18.66
N LYS A 91 -40.40 1.03 -17.91
CA LYS A 91 -40.36 0.95 -16.43
C LYS A 91 -40.05 -0.43 -15.84
N SER A 92 -39.89 -1.48 -16.63
CA SER A 92 -39.74 -2.85 -16.10
C SER A 92 -38.32 -3.43 -16.16
N ALA A 93 -37.33 -2.68 -16.66
CA ALA A 93 -35.92 -3.11 -16.67
C ALA A 93 -34.96 -2.20 -15.89
N ASP A 94 -35.41 -1.01 -15.44
CA ASP A 94 -34.57 0.04 -14.85
C ASP A 94 -34.77 0.25 -13.33
N THR A 95 -35.48 -0.65 -12.64
CA THR A 95 -35.87 -0.45 -11.23
C THR A 95 -35.59 -1.68 -10.38
N GLU A 96 -34.35 -1.77 -9.89
CA GLU A 96 -33.96 -2.20 -8.53
C GLU A 96 -32.44 -2.38 -8.45
N ASP A 97 -31.79 -2.79 -9.54
CA ASP A 97 -30.35 -3.11 -9.57
C ASP A 97 -29.43 -1.88 -9.45
N ASP A 98 -29.84 -0.73 -9.97
CA ASP A 98 -29.09 0.53 -9.88
C ASP A 98 -28.98 1.10 -8.45
N VAL A 99 -29.86 0.67 -7.53
CA VAL A 99 -29.84 1.12 -6.12
C VAL A 99 -28.68 0.48 -5.34
N TRP A 100 -28.20 -0.68 -5.78
CA TRP A 100 -27.21 -1.49 -5.06
C TRP A 100 -25.79 -1.41 -5.63
N MET A 101 -25.61 -0.71 -6.75
CA MET A 101 -24.30 -0.49 -7.36
C MET A 101 -23.63 0.75 -6.77
N TYR A 102 -22.45 0.58 -6.17
CA TYR A 102 -21.62 1.68 -5.70
C TYR A 102 -20.43 1.88 -6.63
N GLU A 103 -20.14 3.13 -6.95
CA GLU A 103 -18.91 3.48 -7.66
C GLU A 103 -17.92 4.10 -6.68
N LEU A 104 -16.67 3.65 -6.76
CA LEU A 104 -15.57 4.24 -6.00
C LEU A 104 -15.16 5.59 -6.62
N GLN A 105 -15.70 6.67 -6.06
CA GLN A 105 -15.52 8.04 -6.51
C GLN A 105 -14.50 8.81 -5.65
N LEU A 106 -13.97 9.89 -6.20
CA LEU A 106 -13.05 10.78 -5.51
C LEU A 106 -13.80 11.52 -4.37
N ALA A 107 -13.20 11.56 -3.17
CA ALA A 107 -13.82 12.20 -2.01
C ALA A 107 -13.71 13.73 -2.04
N GLN A 108 -12.61 14.27 -2.56
CA GLN A 108 -12.31 15.69 -2.64
C GLN A 108 -11.67 16.02 -3.98
N SER A 109 -11.99 17.19 -4.56
CA SER A 109 -11.36 17.64 -5.80
C SER A 109 -9.84 17.66 -5.66
N LEU A 110 -9.15 17.07 -6.63
CA LEU A 110 -7.68 17.06 -6.66
C LEU A 110 -7.16 18.49 -6.92
N PRO A 111 -6.17 18.97 -6.16
CA PRO A 111 -5.66 20.32 -6.33
C PRO A 111 -4.94 20.47 -7.67
N ALA A 112 -5.04 21.68 -8.24
CA ALA A 112 -4.15 22.11 -9.31
C ALA A 112 -2.79 22.45 -8.71
N VAL A 113 -1.72 22.02 -9.35
CA VAL A 113 -0.35 22.16 -8.86
C VAL A 113 0.54 22.69 -9.96
N ASP A 114 1.28 23.76 -9.69
CA ASP A 114 2.34 24.24 -10.56
C ASP A 114 3.62 23.42 -10.32
N VAL A 115 4.02 22.68 -11.35
CA VAL A 115 5.20 21.80 -11.32
C VAL A 115 6.48 22.58 -11.63
N SER A 116 6.38 23.79 -12.18
CA SER A 116 7.53 24.60 -12.61
C SER A 116 8.36 25.16 -11.46
N GLY A 117 7.72 25.44 -10.32
CA GLY A 117 8.36 25.99 -9.14
C GLY A 117 9.29 24.98 -8.46
N THR A 118 10.60 25.24 -8.51
CA THR A 118 11.66 24.47 -7.83
C THR A 118 12.40 25.35 -6.83
N PRO A 119 13.07 24.80 -5.81
CA PRO A 119 13.94 25.60 -4.93
C PRO A 119 14.92 26.45 -5.73
N LEU A 120 15.56 25.86 -6.74
CA LEU A 120 16.52 26.58 -7.58
C LEU A 120 15.87 27.71 -8.40
N SER A 121 14.65 27.52 -8.92
CA SER A 121 13.97 28.57 -9.68
C SER A 121 13.50 29.73 -8.81
N LYS A 122 13.34 29.52 -7.49
CA LYS A 122 13.04 30.60 -6.54
C LYS A 122 14.29 31.38 -6.14
N MET A 123 15.46 30.73 -6.12
CA MET A 123 16.73 31.36 -5.75
C MET A 123 17.42 32.10 -6.92
N MET A 124 17.09 31.75 -8.17
CA MET A 124 17.78 32.27 -9.35
C MET A 124 16.86 33.07 -10.28
N THR A 125 17.46 33.99 -11.05
CA THR A 125 16.77 34.64 -12.16
C THR A 125 16.40 33.63 -13.26
N PRO A 126 15.29 33.86 -14.00
CA PRO A 126 14.81 32.90 -15.02
C PRO A 126 15.86 32.53 -16.07
N SER A 127 16.68 33.49 -16.50
CA SER A 127 17.76 33.28 -17.48
C SER A 127 18.85 32.36 -16.93
N ARG A 128 19.31 32.58 -15.70
CA ARG A 128 20.32 31.72 -15.03
C ARG A 128 19.77 30.32 -14.79
N TYR A 129 18.52 30.22 -14.34
CA TYR A 129 17.86 28.93 -14.15
C TYR A 129 17.84 28.09 -15.43
N GLN A 130 17.47 28.67 -16.58
CA GLN A 130 17.47 27.95 -17.86
C GLN A 130 18.88 27.50 -18.29
N HIS A 131 19.92 28.27 -18.00
CA HIS A 131 21.31 27.86 -18.24
C HIS A 131 21.68 26.65 -17.38
N VAL A 132 21.35 26.68 -16.09
CA VAL A 132 21.63 25.55 -15.18
C VAL A 132 20.85 24.31 -15.58
N VAL A 133 19.59 24.44 -16.01
CA VAL A 133 18.78 23.33 -16.52
C VAL A 133 19.42 22.69 -17.76
N ARG A 134 19.94 23.49 -18.70
CA ARG A 134 20.67 22.99 -19.87
C ARG A 134 21.97 22.29 -19.47
N ALA A 135 22.74 22.88 -18.55
CA ALA A 135 23.96 22.26 -18.03
C ALA A 135 23.66 20.92 -17.33
N MET A 136 22.55 20.84 -16.59
CA MET A 136 22.16 19.64 -15.85
C MET A 136 21.90 18.44 -16.77
N HIS A 137 21.37 18.63 -17.99
CA HIS A 137 21.21 17.54 -18.97
C HIS A 137 22.54 16.91 -19.37
N LYS A 138 23.64 17.69 -19.38
CA LYS A 138 24.99 17.18 -19.66
C LYS A 138 25.60 16.50 -18.42
N VAL A 139 25.45 17.12 -17.26
CA VAL A 139 26.11 16.71 -16.00
C VAL A 139 25.40 15.55 -15.30
N ILE A 140 24.10 15.33 -15.55
CA ILE A 140 23.29 14.31 -14.87
C ILE A 140 23.88 12.90 -14.92
N SER A 141 24.50 12.52 -16.04
CA SER A 141 25.11 11.20 -16.20
C SER A 141 26.28 11.00 -15.23
N VAL A 142 27.11 12.03 -15.07
CA VAL A 142 28.22 12.09 -14.11
C VAL A 142 27.67 12.05 -12.70
N LEU A 143 26.66 12.87 -12.40
CA LEU A 143 26.07 12.96 -11.08
C LEU A 143 25.43 11.65 -10.60
N VAL A 144 24.81 10.90 -11.53
CA VAL A 144 24.26 9.57 -11.25
C VAL A 144 25.36 8.53 -11.05
N ARG A 145 26.44 8.57 -11.83
CA ARG A 145 27.61 7.69 -11.62
C ARG A 145 28.24 7.97 -10.26
N LEU A 146 28.41 9.25 -9.92
CA LEU A 146 28.93 9.68 -8.63
C LEU A 146 28.05 9.19 -7.49
N ASN A 147 26.72 9.33 -7.58
CA ASN A 147 25.80 8.82 -6.56
C ASN A 147 25.91 7.30 -6.36
N ARG A 148 26.13 6.53 -7.43
CA ARG A 148 26.34 5.08 -7.34
C ARG A 148 27.69 4.73 -6.71
N LEU A 149 28.74 5.45 -7.11
CA LEU A 149 30.07 5.29 -6.52
C LEU A 149 30.02 5.59 -5.02
N ASN A 150 29.31 6.64 -4.60
CA ASN A 150 29.14 6.99 -3.20
C ASN A 150 28.54 5.82 -2.40
N ILE A 151 27.49 5.16 -2.90
CA ILE A 151 26.88 4.00 -2.23
C ILE A 151 27.91 2.86 -2.05
N LEU A 152 28.76 2.62 -3.05
CA LEU A 152 29.82 1.61 -2.97
C LEU A 152 30.90 2.01 -1.97
N VAL A 153 31.36 3.27 -2.02
CA VAL A 153 32.38 3.83 -1.11
C VAL A 153 31.91 3.75 0.33
N PHE A 154 30.63 4.03 0.61
CA PHE A 154 30.08 3.87 1.95
C PHE A 154 30.09 2.42 2.42
N GLY A 155 29.78 1.47 1.52
CA GLY A 155 29.99 0.04 1.79
C GLY A 155 31.44 -0.25 2.19
N SER A 156 32.42 0.32 1.51
CA SER A 156 33.84 0.16 1.85
C SER A 156 34.22 0.81 3.19
N ILE A 157 33.69 2.01 3.50
CA ILE A 157 33.97 2.72 4.76
C ILE A 157 33.56 1.90 5.99
N ILE A 158 32.51 1.09 5.88
CA ILE A 158 32.05 0.20 6.96
C ILE A 158 33.14 -0.83 7.36
N PHE A 159 33.98 -1.25 6.41
CA PHE A 159 34.99 -2.30 6.61
C PHE A 159 36.42 -1.77 6.75
N LEU A 160 36.63 -0.45 6.63
CA LEU A 160 37.97 0.14 6.70
C LEU A 160 38.26 0.71 8.10
N PRO A 161 39.48 0.50 8.64
CA PRO A 161 39.89 1.10 9.90
C PRO A 161 39.86 2.64 9.88
N LEU A 162 39.66 3.24 11.04
CA LEU A 162 39.59 4.70 11.21
C LEU A 162 40.87 5.40 10.74
N ALA A 163 42.04 4.80 10.98
CA ALA A 163 43.34 5.36 10.61
C ALA A 163 43.44 5.62 9.09
N VAL A 164 42.86 4.76 8.26
CA VAL A 164 42.91 4.86 6.80
C VAL A 164 41.87 5.84 6.28
N THR A 165 40.68 5.87 6.89
CA THR A 165 39.55 6.67 6.39
C THR A 165 39.64 8.14 6.80
N ARG A 166 40.18 8.44 7.99
CA ARG A 166 40.23 9.78 8.59
C ARG A 166 40.65 10.93 7.65
N PRO A 167 41.77 10.87 6.89
CA PRO A 167 42.18 11.99 6.05
C PRO A 167 41.24 12.24 4.86
N TRP A 168 40.54 11.21 4.38
CA TRP A 168 39.68 11.29 3.20
C TRP A 168 38.23 11.63 3.52
N ILE A 169 37.78 11.48 4.76
CA ILE A 169 36.37 11.67 5.16
C ILE A 169 35.80 13.04 4.78
N PRO A 170 36.46 14.19 5.00
CA PRO A 170 35.90 15.49 4.62
C PRO A 170 35.67 15.60 3.10
N LEU A 171 36.64 15.13 2.31
CA LEU A 171 36.55 15.10 0.86
C LEU A 171 35.45 14.15 0.38
N LEU A 172 35.40 12.93 0.92
CA LEU A 172 34.36 11.94 0.62
C LEU A 172 32.98 12.44 1.05
N GLY A 173 32.87 13.13 2.18
CA GLY A 173 31.66 13.79 2.65
C GLY A 173 31.17 14.85 1.66
N ALA A 174 32.05 15.76 1.23
CA ALA A 174 31.72 16.81 0.27
C ALA A 174 31.31 16.23 -1.10
N ILE A 175 32.10 15.30 -1.64
CA ILE A 175 31.82 14.62 -2.91
C ILE A 175 30.50 13.82 -2.82
N SER A 176 30.25 13.16 -1.68
CA SER A 176 29.05 12.37 -1.50
C SER A 176 27.79 13.20 -1.34
N LEU A 177 27.89 14.39 -0.73
CA LEU A 177 26.77 15.30 -0.51
C LEU A 177 26.32 15.99 -1.80
N PHE A 178 27.22 16.19 -2.75
CA PHE A 178 26.96 16.97 -3.96
C PHE A 178 25.82 16.40 -4.85
N PRO A 179 25.78 15.09 -5.20
CA PRO A 179 24.68 14.52 -5.97
C PRO A 179 23.29 14.65 -5.33
N PRO A 180 23.05 14.20 -4.08
CA PRO A 180 21.72 14.27 -3.51
C PRO A 180 21.25 15.71 -3.33
N LEU A 181 22.14 16.64 -2.95
CA LEU A 181 21.80 18.07 -2.83
C LEU A 181 21.38 18.66 -4.18
N SER A 182 22.14 18.36 -5.23
CA SER A 182 21.81 18.79 -6.59
C SER A 182 20.45 18.27 -7.05
N PHE A 183 20.08 17.02 -6.71
CA PHE A 183 18.76 16.49 -7.03
C PHE A 183 17.64 17.18 -6.24
N SER A 184 17.83 17.45 -4.95
CA SER A 184 16.81 18.09 -4.10
C SER A 184 16.46 19.50 -4.58
N LEU A 185 17.41 20.24 -5.15
CA LEU A 185 17.20 21.59 -5.69
C LEU A 185 16.20 21.64 -6.87
N PHE A 186 15.94 20.51 -7.52
CA PHE A 186 15.00 20.40 -8.65
C PHE A 186 13.64 19.80 -8.28
N PHE A 187 13.34 19.62 -7.00
CA PHE A 187 12.02 19.16 -6.56
C PHE A 187 10.95 20.21 -6.83
N SER A 188 9.75 19.79 -7.20
CA SER A 188 8.59 20.69 -7.24
C SER A 188 8.24 21.11 -5.81
N VAL A 189 8.28 22.42 -5.54
CA VAL A 189 8.02 22.99 -4.21
C VAL A 189 6.58 22.76 -3.78
N GLU A 190 5.63 22.91 -4.71
CA GLU A 190 4.21 22.71 -4.40
C GLU A 190 3.90 21.24 -4.10
N ILE A 191 4.42 20.30 -4.91
CA ILE A 191 4.26 18.87 -4.63
C ILE A 191 4.93 18.51 -3.30
N LEU A 192 6.08 19.10 -2.98
CA LEU A 192 6.74 18.90 -1.69
C LEU A 192 5.89 19.47 -0.53
N ALA A 193 5.24 20.61 -0.71
CA ALA A 193 4.31 21.17 0.28
C ALA A 193 3.08 20.25 0.49
N LEU A 194 2.57 19.63 -0.57
CA LEU A 194 1.53 18.60 -0.50
C LEU A 194 2.02 17.34 0.23
N LEU A 195 3.25 16.87 -0.04
CA LEU A 195 3.86 15.74 0.65
C LEU A 195 4.03 16.02 2.15
N LYS A 196 4.46 17.22 2.51
CA LYS A 196 4.57 17.67 3.91
C LYS A 196 3.21 17.73 4.64
N LYS A 197 2.07 17.65 3.96
CA LYS A 197 0.77 17.52 4.64
C LYS A 197 0.37 16.06 4.87
N ASN A 198 1.10 15.11 4.28
CA ASN A 198 0.78 13.69 4.37
C ASN A 198 1.52 13.02 5.54
N TYR A 199 0.77 12.33 6.40
CA TYR A 199 1.30 11.63 7.54
C TYR A 199 2.34 10.56 7.16
N GLU A 200 2.09 9.78 6.10
CA GLU A 200 3.04 8.74 5.64
C GLU A 200 4.42 9.34 5.31
N PHE A 201 4.45 10.59 4.83
CA PHE A 201 5.70 11.27 4.49
C PHE A 201 6.49 11.68 5.75
N TRP A 202 5.82 12.26 6.75
CA TRP A 202 6.48 12.66 8.00
C TRP A 202 7.01 11.47 8.78
N PHE A 203 6.18 10.44 8.97
CA PHE A 203 6.57 9.25 9.71
C PHE A 203 7.82 8.60 9.12
N ILE A 204 7.84 8.40 7.80
CA ILE A 204 8.99 7.79 7.12
C ILE A 204 10.22 8.73 7.12
N SER A 205 10.02 10.05 7.06
CA SER A 205 11.13 11.02 7.15
C SER A 205 11.76 11.06 8.55
N ILE A 206 10.95 10.96 9.61
CA ILE A 206 11.43 10.86 10.99
C ILE A 206 12.20 9.55 11.19
N LEU A 207 11.66 8.42 10.71
CA LEU A 207 12.39 7.15 10.74
C LEU A 207 13.72 7.19 9.98
N ASN A 208 13.76 7.93 8.86
CA ASN A 208 15.00 8.16 8.12
C ASN A 208 16.02 8.94 8.96
N VAL A 209 15.60 10.00 9.67
CA VAL A 209 16.48 10.74 10.60
C VAL A 209 16.99 9.81 11.70
N ILE A 210 16.10 9.10 12.40
CA ILE A 210 16.45 8.17 13.49
C ILE A 210 17.47 7.14 13.00
N ASN A 211 17.27 6.58 11.80
CA ASN A 211 18.17 5.59 11.23
C ASN A 211 19.60 6.12 11.03
N TRP A 212 19.75 7.28 10.39
CA TRP A 212 21.07 7.81 10.07
C TRP A 212 21.76 8.45 11.27
N VAL A 213 21.01 9.01 12.22
CA VAL A 213 21.53 9.41 13.54
C VAL A 213 22.01 8.19 14.32
N GLY A 214 21.25 7.09 14.29
CA GLY A 214 21.66 5.84 14.92
C GLY A 214 22.95 5.27 14.33
N ILE A 215 23.11 5.29 13.01
CA ILE A 215 24.36 4.89 12.36
C ILE A 215 25.52 5.83 12.74
N ALA A 216 25.30 7.14 12.78
CA ALA A 216 26.31 8.10 13.21
C ALA A 216 26.78 7.83 14.65
N ASN A 217 25.85 7.49 15.55
CA ASN A 217 26.17 7.09 16.93
C ASN A 217 26.93 5.76 17.00
N ILE A 218 26.63 4.80 16.12
CA ILE A 218 27.37 3.52 16.04
C ILE A 218 28.82 3.75 15.58
N PHE A 219 29.03 4.66 14.63
CA PHE A 219 30.38 5.04 14.22
C PHE A 219 31.14 5.75 15.35
N GLY A 220 30.50 6.66 16.08
CA GLY A 220 31.10 7.36 17.22
C GLY A 220 32.30 8.27 16.85
N ASP A 221 32.50 8.55 15.57
CA ASP A 221 33.68 9.23 15.03
C ASP A 221 33.36 10.11 13.80
N PHE A 222 34.40 10.59 13.11
CA PHE A 222 34.29 11.45 11.93
C PHE A 222 33.48 10.84 10.76
N ARG A 223 33.33 9.50 10.68
CA ARG A 223 32.55 8.84 9.60
C ARG A 223 31.07 9.26 9.63
N ALA A 224 30.59 9.74 10.78
CA ALA A 224 29.26 10.32 10.93
C ALA A 224 28.95 11.43 9.90
N VAL A 225 29.96 12.16 9.41
CA VAL A 225 29.77 13.21 8.38
C VAL A 225 29.18 12.63 7.09
N VAL A 226 29.59 11.42 6.70
CA VAL A 226 29.10 10.76 5.49
C VAL A 226 27.62 10.38 5.61
N CYS A 227 27.13 10.09 6.82
CA CYS A 227 25.73 9.76 7.08
C CYS A 227 24.77 10.87 6.61
N LEU A 228 25.19 12.14 6.60
CA LEU A 228 24.39 13.26 6.11
C LEU A 228 24.05 13.12 4.62
N SER A 229 25.02 12.70 3.80
CA SER A 229 24.79 12.45 2.36
C SER A 229 23.76 11.33 2.17
N PHE A 230 23.90 10.24 2.92
CA PHE A 230 23.01 9.09 2.81
C PHE A 230 21.60 9.34 3.35
N TRP A 231 21.50 10.16 4.40
CA TRP A 231 20.22 10.68 4.88
C TRP A 231 19.51 11.47 3.77
N LEU A 232 20.20 12.41 3.10
CA LEU A 232 19.64 13.17 1.99
C LEU A 232 19.29 12.27 0.79
N ASN A 233 20.13 11.29 0.44
CA ASN A 233 19.86 10.34 -0.62
C ASN A 233 18.59 9.53 -0.34
N SER A 234 18.41 9.06 0.90
CA SER A 234 17.19 8.39 1.35
C SER A 234 15.99 9.34 1.33
N GLN A 235 16.16 10.59 1.76
CA GLN A 235 15.11 11.62 1.72
C GLN A 235 14.65 11.94 0.29
N ASN A 236 15.57 11.89 -0.68
CA ASN A 236 15.26 12.05 -2.09
C ASN A 236 14.42 10.88 -2.62
N ILE A 237 14.66 9.65 -2.16
CA ILE A 237 13.80 8.49 -2.43
C ILE A 237 12.44 8.66 -1.76
N ILE A 238 12.39 9.18 -0.53
CA ILE A 238 11.14 9.44 0.20
C ILE A 238 10.30 10.47 -0.55
N SER A 239 10.93 11.52 -1.07
CA SER A 239 10.31 12.65 -1.78
C SER A 239 10.14 12.45 -3.30
N ILE A 240 10.19 11.19 -3.77
CA ILE A 240 10.19 10.85 -5.20
C ILE A 240 9.03 11.45 -6.01
N ASP A 241 7.87 11.68 -5.38
CA ASP A 241 6.69 12.23 -6.05
C ASP A 241 6.90 13.69 -6.49
N ALA A 242 7.74 14.45 -5.76
CA ALA A 242 8.13 15.82 -6.12
C ALA A 242 9.27 15.86 -7.16
N ASN A 243 9.91 14.72 -7.41
CA ASN A 243 11.10 14.63 -8.23
C ASN A 243 10.76 14.23 -9.67
N TYR A 244 10.15 15.14 -10.42
CA TYR A 244 9.73 14.88 -11.79
C TYR A 244 10.91 14.79 -12.79
N ARG A 245 11.98 15.55 -12.55
CA ARG A 245 13.11 15.67 -13.50
C ARG A 245 14.13 14.53 -13.40
N THR A 246 14.33 13.96 -12.22
CA THR A 246 15.25 12.82 -11.99
C THR A 246 14.53 11.53 -11.59
N TYR A 247 13.21 11.47 -11.77
CA TYR A 247 12.37 10.31 -11.44
C TYR A 247 12.93 8.96 -11.93
N GLN A 248 13.44 8.90 -13.17
CA GLN A 248 13.98 7.66 -13.72
C GLN A 248 15.25 7.21 -13.01
N THR A 249 16.13 8.14 -12.64
CA THR A 249 17.41 7.84 -11.98
C THR A 249 17.20 7.49 -10.52
N THR A 250 16.33 8.21 -9.80
CA THR A 250 15.97 7.90 -8.41
C THR A 250 15.42 6.49 -8.28
N VAL A 251 14.64 6.02 -9.24
CA VAL A 251 14.13 4.64 -9.19
C VAL A 251 15.23 3.61 -9.40
N LYS A 252 16.15 3.83 -10.35
CA LYS A 252 17.31 2.95 -10.49
C LYS A 252 18.12 2.94 -9.19
N SER A 253 18.16 4.08 -8.48
CA SER A 253 18.77 4.19 -7.16
C SER A 253 18.05 3.36 -6.10
N ILE A 254 16.72 3.25 -6.11
CA ILE A 254 15.97 2.40 -5.15
C ILE A 254 16.41 0.93 -5.25
N VAL A 255 16.62 0.43 -6.47
CA VAL A 255 17.05 -0.96 -6.71
C VAL A 255 18.45 -1.22 -6.13
N MET A 256 19.31 -0.21 -6.04
CA MET A 256 20.65 -0.31 -5.43
C MET A 256 20.65 0.01 -3.92
N ALA A 257 19.81 0.96 -3.50
CA ALA A 257 19.71 1.42 -2.12
C ALA A 257 19.06 0.38 -1.20
N GLY A 258 18.07 -0.37 -1.70
CA GLY A 258 17.41 -1.44 -0.92
C GLY A 258 18.38 -2.53 -0.44
N PRO A 259 19.16 -3.16 -1.35
CA PRO A 259 20.16 -4.15 -0.98
C PRO A 259 21.28 -3.59 -0.09
N SER A 260 21.71 -2.34 -0.29
CA SER A 260 22.73 -1.74 0.58
C SER A 260 22.21 -1.45 1.99
N MET A 261 20.95 -1.04 2.14
CA MET A 261 20.30 -0.95 3.45
C MET A 261 20.15 -2.33 4.12
N LEU A 262 19.86 -3.39 3.36
CA LEU A 262 19.84 -4.76 3.89
C LEU A 262 21.24 -5.23 4.32
N ALA A 263 22.26 -4.94 3.54
CA ALA A 263 23.65 -5.21 3.90
C ALA A 263 24.05 -4.44 5.17
N LEU A 264 23.60 -3.19 5.32
CA LEU A 264 23.81 -2.40 6.53
C LEU A 264 23.15 -3.05 7.76
N VAL A 265 21.91 -3.52 7.64
CA VAL A 265 21.22 -4.27 8.69
C VAL A 265 22.03 -5.50 9.08
N PHE A 266 22.49 -6.27 8.09
CA PHE A 266 23.32 -7.45 8.32
C PHE A 266 24.63 -7.09 9.04
N CYS A 267 25.34 -6.05 8.59
CA CYS A 267 26.57 -5.59 9.23
C CYS A 267 26.34 -5.13 10.67
N CYS A 268 25.24 -4.41 10.92
CA CYS A 268 24.85 -4.01 12.26
C CYS A 268 24.57 -5.25 13.12
N SER A 269 23.74 -6.19 12.68
CA SER A 269 23.39 -7.41 13.41
C SER A 269 24.62 -8.18 13.91
N TYR A 270 25.61 -8.41 13.04
CA TYR A 270 26.82 -9.18 13.35
C TYR A 270 28.02 -8.35 13.81
N ARG A 271 27.81 -7.05 14.11
CA ARG A 271 28.87 -6.14 14.56
C ARG A 271 30.08 -6.08 13.61
N LEU A 272 29.84 -6.14 12.31
CA LEU A 272 30.89 -6.16 11.28
C LEU A 272 31.48 -4.78 10.98
N ILE A 273 30.93 -3.72 11.57
CA ILE A 273 31.43 -2.36 11.39
C ILE A 273 32.74 -2.21 12.17
N VAL A 274 33.84 -1.97 11.46
CA VAL A 274 35.18 -1.82 12.06
C VAL A 274 35.24 -0.55 12.92
N ASP A 275 35.94 -0.60 14.05
CA ASP A 275 36.13 0.53 14.99
C ASP A 275 34.82 1.21 15.42
N SER A 276 33.79 0.44 15.78
CA SER A 276 32.48 0.96 16.20
C SER A 276 32.24 0.81 17.69
N THR A 277 31.49 1.76 18.28
CA THR A 277 31.31 1.88 19.74
C THR A 277 30.05 1.18 20.26
N TYR A 278 29.09 0.87 19.38
CA TYR A 278 27.76 0.28 19.70
C TYR A 278 27.19 0.70 21.07
N PRO A 279 26.96 2.00 21.30
CA PRO A 279 26.51 2.46 22.61
C PRO A 279 25.16 1.83 22.97
N SER A 280 25.03 1.45 24.24
CA SER A 280 23.75 1.08 24.86
C SER A 280 23.31 2.21 25.78
N PHE A 281 22.01 2.46 25.84
CA PHE A 281 21.42 3.29 26.87
C PHE A 281 20.31 2.50 27.55
N SER A 282 20.31 2.51 28.88
CA SER A 282 19.24 1.92 29.68
C SER A 282 18.07 2.89 29.75
N ILE A 283 16.87 2.40 29.44
CA ILE A 283 15.63 3.07 29.79
C ILE A 283 14.95 2.15 30.80
N GLY A 284 14.93 2.54 32.07
CA GLY A 284 14.43 1.67 33.15
C GLY A 284 15.17 0.33 33.20
N THR A 285 14.44 -0.78 33.11
CA THR A 285 14.97 -2.15 33.12
C THR A 285 15.45 -2.62 31.75
N VAL A 286 15.03 -1.97 30.66
CA VAL A 286 15.38 -2.38 29.29
C VAL A 286 16.63 -1.66 28.79
N THR A 287 17.66 -2.44 28.45
CA THR A 287 18.86 -1.91 27.78
C THR A 287 18.66 -1.89 26.27
N LEU A 288 18.50 -0.70 25.67
CA LEU A 288 18.39 -0.55 24.23
C LEU A 288 19.76 -0.22 23.62
N GLN A 289 20.17 -1.01 22.64
CA GLN A 289 21.36 -0.72 21.85
C GLN A 289 20.99 0.10 20.62
N TRP A 290 21.81 1.10 20.27
CA TRP A 290 21.63 1.88 19.04
C TRP A 290 21.57 1.00 17.78
N ARG A 291 22.28 -0.13 17.79
CA ARG A 291 22.20 -1.18 16.76
C ARG A 291 20.77 -1.68 16.54
N GLN A 292 20.02 -1.96 17.60
CA GLN A 292 18.65 -2.49 17.48
C GLN A 292 17.72 -1.43 16.87
N ILE A 293 17.87 -0.17 17.30
CA ILE A 293 17.13 0.97 16.73
C ILE A 293 17.38 1.07 15.23
N VAL A 294 18.66 1.00 14.82
CA VAL A 294 19.06 1.04 13.41
C VAL A 294 18.50 -0.14 12.62
N ILE A 295 18.65 -1.37 13.12
CA ILE A 295 18.12 -2.57 12.46
C ILE A 295 16.61 -2.42 12.21
N PHE A 296 15.90 -1.94 13.22
CA PHE A 296 14.46 -1.71 13.17
C PHE A 296 14.07 -0.60 12.17
N SER A 297 14.69 0.58 12.27
CA SER A 297 14.40 1.71 11.38
C SER A 297 14.77 1.39 9.93
N ALA A 298 15.93 0.78 9.71
CA ALA A 298 16.38 0.34 8.39
C ALA A 298 15.44 -0.70 7.78
N SER A 299 15.00 -1.70 8.56
CA SER A 299 14.05 -2.72 8.10
C SER A 299 12.74 -2.10 7.64
N THR A 300 12.22 -1.12 8.39
CA THR A 300 10.99 -0.41 8.01
C THR A 300 11.19 0.42 6.73
N LEU A 301 12.34 1.09 6.59
CA LEU A 301 12.70 1.84 5.39
C LEU A 301 12.87 0.91 4.17
N ILE A 302 13.47 -0.27 4.32
CA ILE A 302 13.62 -1.27 3.26
C ILE A 302 12.24 -1.71 2.74
N ILE A 303 11.31 -2.04 3.64
CA ILE A 303 9.94 -2.43 3.26
C ILE A 303 9.27 -1.29 2.47
N PHE A 304 9.44 -0.04 2.90
CA PHE A 304 8.92 1.12 2.19
C PHE A 304 9.57 1.34 0.82
N MET A 305 10.89 1.16 0.70
CA MET A 305 11.61 1.21 -0.56
C MET A 305 11.11 0.11 -1.52
N PHE A 306 10.88 -1.11 -1.00
CA PHE A 306 10.34 -2.22 -1.77
C PHE A 306 8.91 -1.94 -2.26
N LYS A 307 8.03 -1.42 -1.38
CA LYS A 307 6.68 -0.95 -1.74
C LYS A 307 6.75 0.04 -2.92
N LYS A 308 7.67 0.99 -2.88
CA LYS A 308 7.87 1.97 -3.96
C LYS A 308 8.36 1.33 -5.26
N ALA A 309 9.35 0.46 -5.18
CA ALA A 309 9.87 -0.28 -6.33
C ALA A 309 8.77 -1.12 -6.99
N TYR A 310 8.06 -1.92 -6.20
CA TYR A 310 6.96 -2.77 -6.65
C TYR A 310 5.83 -1.96 -7.28
N ALA A 311 5.36 -0.90 -6.62
CA ALA A 311 4.31 -0.02 -7.15
C ALA A 311 4.69 0.52 -8.53
N LYS A 312 5.96 0.90 -8.71
CA LYS A 312 6.45 1.36 -10.01
C LYS A 312 6.51 0.25 -11.06
N ILE A 313 7.08 -0.92 -10.74
CA ILE A 313 7.20 -2.03 -11.70
C ILE A 313 5.82 -2.44 -12.20
N ARG A 314 4.86 -2.63 -11.28
CA ARG A 314 3.49 -2.98 -11.61
C ARG A 314 2.82 -1.95 -12.51
N ARG A 315 3.03 -0.65 -12.24
CA ARG A 315 2.49 0.44 -13.07
C ARG A 315 3.14 0.52 -14.44
N ARG A 316 4.46 0.31 -14.54
CA ARG A 316 5.17 0.25 -15.82
C ARG A 316 4.60 -0.86 -16.71
N ARG A 317 4.39 -2.06 -16.17
CA ARG A 317 3.80 -3.18 -16.92
C ARG A 317 2.40 -2.84 -17.45
N ARG A 318 1.52 -2.29 -16.60
CA ARG A 318 0.17 -1.90 -17.01
C ARG A 318 0.14 -0.80 -18.07
N ARG A 319 1.08 0.14 -18.03
CA ARG A 319 1.19 1.22 -19.03
C ARG A 319 1.69 0.74 -20.38
N VAL A 320 2.63 -0.22 -20.39
CA VAL A 320 3.05 -0.86 -21.65
C VAL A 320 1.83 -1.50 -22.30
N GLN A 321 1.02 -2.22 -21.53
CA GLN A 321 -0.23 -2.80 -22.01
C GLN A 321 -1.24 -1.76 -22.52
N SER A 322 -1.41 -0.65 -21.80
CA SER A 322 -2.37 0.39 -22.20
C SER A 322 -1.91 1.22 -23.41
N ARG A 323 -0.59 1.46 -23.56
CA ARG A 323 -0.03 2.13 -24.75
C ARG A 323 -0.19 1.27 -26.00
N ILE A 324 -0.02 -0.05 -25.88
CA ILE A 324 -0.30 -0.99 -26.97
C ILE A 324 -1.79 -0.91 -27.37
N ALA A 325 -2.68 -0.72 -26.40
CA ALA A 325 -4.12 -0.60 -26.65
C ALA A 325 -4.59 0.79 -27.14
N SER A 326 -3.76 1.84 -27.00
CA SER A 326 -4.13 3.21 -27.38
C SER A 326 -3.07 3.80 -28.31
N ASN A 327 -3.36 3.80 -29.62
CA ASN A 327 -2.57 4.42 -30.70
C ASN A 327 -2.48 5.96 -30.62
N THR A 328 -2.66 6.55 -29.43
CA THR A 328 -2.65 8.01 -29.27
C THR A 328 -1.24 8.49 -28.94
N GLY A 329 -0.51 8.87 -29.99
CA GLY A 329 0.77 9.55 -29.92
C GLY A 329 0.66 10.88 -29.16
N GLY A 330 1.30 10.93 -28.00
CA GLY A 330 1.45 12.13 -27.19
C GLY A 330 2.52 11.88 -26.16
N ASP A 331 3.75 12.26 -26.48
CA ASP A 331 4.98 11.95 -25.75
C ASP A 331 5.13 12.81 -24.47
N ARG A 332 4.12 12.76 -23.59
CA ARG A 332 4.12 13.51 -22.32
C ARG A 332 4.45 12.58 -21.15
N HIS A 333 5.38 13.02 -20.30
CA HIS A 333 5.83 12.28 -19.12
C HIS A 333 4.77 12.27 -18.03
N ILE A 334 4.12 11.13 -17.85
CA ILE A 334 3.15 10.95 -16.76
C ILE A 334 3.88 10.38 -15.55
N ILE A 335 3.89 11.12 -14.43
CA ILE A 335 4.49 10.68 -13.17
C ILE A 335 3.40 10.13 -12.28
N CYS A 336 3.56 8.87 -11.85
CA CYS A 336 2.64 8.30 -10.88
C CYS A 336 3.15 8.61 -9.47
N CYS A 337 2.35 9.31 -8.67
CA CYS A 337 2.64 9.50 -7.26
C CYS A 337 2.49 8.18 -6.50
N VAL A 338 3.43 7.90 -5.60
CA VAL A 338 3.44 6.70 -4.75
C VAL A 338 3.02 7.02 -3.32
N VAL A 339 3.40 8.20 -2.83
CA VAL A 339 3.09 8.70 -1.48
C VAL A 339 1.81 9.54 -1.51
N LEU A 340 1.65 10.42 -2.50
CA LEU A 340 0.39 11.15 -2.69
C LEU A 340 -0.69 10.21 -3.22
N ARG A 341 -1.79 10.13 -2.46
CA ARG A 341 -2.94 9.30 -2.81
C ARG A 341 -4.23 10.10 -2.69
N ALA A 342 -5.16 9.80 -3.57
CA ALA A 342 -6.49 10.35 -3.58
C ALA A 342 -7.37 9.61 -2.57
N ARG A 343 -8.05 10.38 -1.73
CA ARG A 343 -9.10 9.89 -0.85
C ARG A 343 -10.31 9.49 -1.68
N MET A 344 -10.90 8.36 -1.34
CA MET A 344 -12.03 7.81 -2.06
C MET A 344 -13.26 7.77 -1.17
N ARG A 345 -14.43 7.87 -1.78
CA ARG A 345 -15.73 7.61 -1.17
C ARG A 345 -16.52 6.67 -2.09
N LEU A 346 -17.35 5.83 -1.51
CA LEU A 346 -18.29 5.02 -2.27
C LEU A 346 -19.59 5.81 -2.43
N ALA A 347 -19.94 6.16 -3.66
CA ALA A 347 -21.17 6.87 -3.98
C ALA A 347 -22.13 5.93 -4.74
N PRO A 348 -23.45 5.99 -4.49
CA PRO A 348 -24.41 5.20 -5.24
C PRO A 348 -24.34 5.58 -6.73
N SER A 349 -24.35 4.56 -7.59
CA SER A 349 -24.35 4.69 -9.04
C SER A 349 -25.73 5.10 -9.54
N LYS A 350 -26.28 6.22 -9.06
CA LYS A 350 -27.52 6.76 -9.62
C LYS A 350 -27.24 7.31 -11.01
N ASN A 351 -27.63 6.54 -12.01
CA ASN A 351 -27.94 6.93 -13.38
C ASN A 351 -27.15 8.14 -13.92
N LYS A 352 -25.81 8.04 -13.99
CA LYS A 352 -25.05 8.83 -14.98
C LYS A 352 -25.17 8.13 -16.32
N ARG A 353 -26.37 8.23 -16.90
CA ARG A 353 -26.70 8.02 -18.32
C ARG A 353 -25.47 8.26 -19.17
N ARG A 354 -24.76 7.18 -19.58
CA ARG A 354 -23.73 7.13 -20.63
C ARG A 354 -23.05 8.48 -20.91
N LEU A 355 -22.59 9.18 -19.88
CA LEU A 355 -21.74 10.35 -20.05
C LEU A 355 -20.39 9.73 -20.22
N ARG A 356 -20.20 9.23 -21.45
CA ARG A 356 -18.96 8.85 -22.07
C ARG A 356 -17.84 9.43 -21.22
N LEU A 357 -17.14 8.57 -20.48
CA LEU A 357 -15.82 8.88 -19.96
C LEU A 357 -14.81 9.08 -21.13
N ASN A 358 -15.31 9.16 -22.37
CA ASN A 358 -14.67 9.74 -23.55
C ASN A 358 -14.98 11.25 -23.77
N LYS A 359 -15.76 11.94 -22.92
CA LYS A 359 -16.14 13.36 -23.12
C LYS A 359 -15.90 14.34 -21.95
N PHE A 360 -15.45 13.89 -20.78
CA PHE A 360 -14.90 14.80 -19.75
C PHE A 360 -13.36 14.76 -19.64
N VAL A 361 -12.69 13.93 -20.44
CA VAL A 361 -11.43 14.41 -21.02
C VAL A 361 -11.84 15.32 -22.17
N LYS A 362 -12.18 16.57 -21.86
CA LYS A 362 -11.95 17.62 -22.83
C LYS A 362 -10.50 17.42 -23.23
N LYS A 363 -10.26 16.98 -24.47
CA LYS A 363 -9.01 17.28 -25.17
C LYS A 363 -8.94 18.80 -25.27
N GLU A 364 -8.80 19.48 -24.14
CA GLU A 364 -7.97 20.66 -24.15
C GLU A 364 -6.60 20.08 -24.49
N ALA A 365 -6.18 20.35 -25.73
CA ALA A 365 -4.77 20.49 -25.99
C ALA A 365 -4.28 21.42 -24.90
N ALA A 366 -3.77 20.85 -23.80
CA ALA A 366 -3.18 21.65 -22.76
C ALA A 366 -2.03 22.33 -23.49
N SER A 367 -2.24 23.61 -23.77
CA SER A 367 -1.22 24.59 -24.02
C SER A 367 -0.13 24.41 -22.97
N ALA A 368 1.07 24.89 -23.27
CA ALA A 368 2.26 24.73 -22.45
C ALA A 368 2.17 25.46 -21.08
N SER A 369 1.10 25.27 -20.31
CA SER A 369 0.88 25.83 -18.99
C SER A 369 1.60 24.99 -17.92
N SER A 370 2.31 25.69 -17.04
CA SER A 370 3.06 25.14 -15.91
C SER A 370 2.15 24.55 -14.83
N THR A 371 0.91 25.05 -14.74
CA THR A 371 -0.15 24.59 -13.85
C THR A 371 -0.77 23.30 -14.38
N GLN A 372 -0.63 22.21 -13.62
CA GLN A 372 -1.12 20.89 -13.97
C GLN A 372 -2.13 20.42 -12.91
N GLN A 373 -3.30 19.97 -13.36
CA GLN A 373 -4.26 19.36 -12.46
C GLN A 373 -3.83 17.93 -12.15
N LEU A 374 -3.73 17.57 -10.85
CA LEU A 374 -3.52 16.20 -10.43
C LEU A 374 -4.68 15.34 -10.95
N ARG A 375 -4.36 14.20 -11.59
CA ARG A 375 -5.33 13.28 -12.18
C ARG A 375 -5.33 11.97 -11.40
N LEU A 376 -6.48 11.29 -11.37
CA LEU A 376 -6.55 9.94 -10.83
C LEU A 376 -5.80 8.99 -11.78
N ALA A 377 -4.98 8.08 -11.23
CA ALA A 377 -4.34 7.04 -12.04
C ALA A 377 -5.42 6.23 -12.80
N PHE A 378 -5.21 6.00 -14.10
CA PHE A 378 -6.15 5.24 -14.92
C PHE A 378 -6.33 3.83 -14.35
N HIS A 379 -7.44 3.62 -13.67
CA HIS A 379 -7.98 2.33 -13.27
C HIS A 379 -9.45 2.36 -13.66
N GLY A 380 -9.95 1.27 -14.25
CA GLY A 380 -11.38 1.13 -14.52
C GLY A 380 -12.20 1.54 -13.29
N SER A 381 -13.37 2.14 -13.54
CA SER A 381 -14.34 2.38 -12.48
C SER A 381 -14.57 1.05 -11.76
N VAL A 382 -14.24 1.02 -10.47
CA VAL A 382 -14.51 -0.17 -9.65
C VAL A 382 -15.96 0.00 -9.24
N ILE A 383 -16.83 -0.69 -9.97
CA ILE A 383 -18.24 -0.82 -9.62
C ILE A 383 -18.34 -1.97 -8.64
N VAL A 384 -19.00 -1.70 -7.53
CA VAL A 384 -19.02 -2.51 -6.33
C VAL A 384 -20.48 -2.84 -6.07
N ASP A 385 -20.86 -4.09 -6.31
CA ASP A 385 -22.21 -4.57 -6.03
C ASP A 385 -22.36 -4.82 -4.53
N SER A 386 -23.15 -3.98 -3.86
CA SER A 386 -23.38 -4.08 -2.41
C SER A 386 -24.12 -5.34 -1.98
N ARG A 387 -24.69 -6.13 -2.90
CA ARG A 387 -25.32 -7.42 -2.60
C ARG A 387 -24.32 -8.55 -2.35
N ARG A 388 -23.06 -8.40 -2.78
CA ARG A 388 -21.97 -9.39 -2.58
C ARG A 388 -21.34 -9.33 -1.18
N VAL A 389 -22.17 -9.41 -0.16
CA VAL A 389 -21.75 -9.48 1.25
C VAL A 389 -21.30 -10.91 1.59
N LEU A 390 -20.53 -11.10 2.66
CA LEU A 390 -20.19 -12.45 3.15
C LEU A 390 -21.44 -13.25 3.53
N LEU A 391 -22.46 -12.61 4.12
CA LEU A 391 -23.80 -13.17 4.35
C LEU A 391 -24.79 -12.93 3.21
N PRO A 392 -25.78 -13.83 3.03
CA PRO A 392 -26.96 -13.60 2.19
C PRO A 392 -27.80 -12.39 2.62
N GLN A 393 -28.37 -11.68 1.65
CA GLN A 393 -29.10 -10.41 1.80
C GLN A 393 -30.31 -10.47 2.76
N GLN A 394 -30.90 -11.65 2.98
CA GLN A 394 -32.03 -11.84 3.89
C GLN A 394 -31.68 -11.52 5.36
N TYR A 395 -30.45 -11.83 5.79
CA TYR A 395 -30.00 -11.57 7.16
C TYR A 395 -29.61 -10.10 7.39
N LEU A 396 -29.28 -9.36 6.32
CA LEU A 396 -28.93 -7.95 6.42
C LEU A 396 -30.12 -7.11 6.91
N LYS A 397 -31.35 -7.49 6.54
CA LYS A 397 -32.57 -6.82 7.01
C LYS A 397 -32.75 -6.96 8.53
N CYS A 398 -32.46 -8.15 9.11
CA CYS A 398 -32.50 -8.35 10.56
C CYS A 398 -31.48 -7.46 11.30
N PHE A 399 -30.25 -7.32 10.80
CA PHE A 399 -29.23 -6.49 11.46
C PHE A 399 -29.46 -4.98 11.32
N LEU A 400 -30.33 -4.56 10.40
CA LEU A 400 -30.75 -3.17 10.24
C LEU A 400 -31.88 -2.76 11.19
N GLU A 401 -32.50 -3.73 11.86
CA GLU A 401 -33.57 -3.49 12.82
C GLU A 401 -33.04 -2.74 14.06
N PRO A 402 -33.79 -1.77 14.63
CA PRO A 402 -33.31 -0.97 15.75
C PRO A 402 -32.89 -1.80 16.97
N SER A 403 -33.60 -2.91 17.23
CA SER A 403 -33.33 -3.87 18.31
C SER A 403 -31.97 -4.55 18.15
N MET A 404 -31.71 -5.11 16.97
CA MET A 404 -30.44 -5.77 16.64
C MET A 404 -29.27 -4.78 16.60
N ARG A 405 -29.51 -3.54 16.16
CA ARG A 405 -28.52 -2.47 16.24
C ARG A 405 -28.17 -2.14 17.69
N ALA A 406 -29.17 -1.99 18.56
CA ALA A 406 -28.95 -1.73 19.98
C ALA A 406 -28.17 -2.89 20.62
N ALA A 407 -28.55 -4.14 20.34
CA ALA A 407 -27.83 -5.33 20.80
C ALA A 407 -26.36 -5.33 20.35
N LEU A 408 -26.09 -5.00 19.07
CA LEU A 408 -24.72 -4.92 18.55
C LEU A 408 -23.89 -3.87 19.28
N TYR A 409 -24.47 -2.70 19.58
CA TYR A 409 -23.80 -1.66 20.36
C TYR A 409 -23.55 -2.10 21.80
N VAL A 410 -24.53 -2.73 22.46
CA VAL A 410 -24.38 -3.26 23.83
C VAL A 410 -23.26 -4.29 23.88
N ILE A 411 -23.21 -5.23 22.92
CA ILE A 411 -22.13 -6.22 22.83
C ILE A 411 -20.77 -5.52 22.68
N ALA A 412 -20.70 -4.52 21.78
CA ALA A 412 -19.45 -3.83 21.51
C ALA A 412 -18.96 -2.97 22.68
N THR A 413 -19.85 -2.23 23.34
CA THR A 413 -19.51 -1.43 24.53
C THR A 413 -19.12 -2.33 25.70
N THR A 414 -19.84 -3.43 25.89
CA THR A 414 -19.51 -4.43 26.91
C THR A 414 -18.12 -5.03 26.64
N GLY A 415 -17.82 -5.37 25.38
CA GLY A 415 -16.49 -5.85 24.99
C GLY A 415 -15.39 -4.84 25.24
N LEU A 416 -15.59 -3.55 24.92
CA LEU A 416 -14.60 -2.50 25.19
C LEU A 416 -14.37 -2.31 26.70
N VAL A 417 -15.44 -2.22 27.49
CA VAL A 417 -15.36 -2.03 28.94
C VAL A 417 -14.67 -3.23 29.58
N LEU A 418 -15.07 -4.46 29.24
CA LEU A 418 -14.42 -5.67 29.76
C LEU A 418 -12.98 -5.81 29.29
N THR A 419 -12.62 -5.31 28.11
CA THR A 419 -11.21 -5.25 27.66
C THR A 419 -10.40 -4.32 28.57
N VAL A 420 -10.92 -3.13 28.89
CA VAL A 420 -10.28 -2.20 29.84
C VAL A 420 -10.16 -2.86 31.22
N THR A 421 -11.23 -3.45 31.73
CA THR A 421 -11.25 -4.11 33.04
C THR A 421 -10.26 -5.28 33.09
N SER A 422 -10.21 -6.12 32.05
CA SER A 422 -9.28 -7.25 31.98
C SER A 422 -7.83 -6.79 31.97
N TRP A 423 -7.47 -5.80 31.15
CA TRP A 423 -6.11 -5.26 31.10
C TRP A 423 -5.70 -4.52 32.37
N THR A 424 -6.60 -3.76 32.99
CA THR A 424 -6.32 -3.06 34.25
C THR A 424 -6.11 -4.04 35.40
N LEU A 425 -6.96 -5.07 35.52
CA LEU A 425 -6.77 -6.12 36.52
C LEU A 425 -5.51 -6.95 36.27
N LEU A 426 -5.15 -7.19 35.00
CA LEU A 426 -3.93 -7.88 34.64
C LEU A 426 -2.71 -7.09 35.11
N LEU A 427 -2.65 -5.79 34.81
CA LEU A 427 -1.56 -4.91 35.25
C LEU A 427 -1.49 -4.76 36.77
N LEU A 428 -2.63 -4.84 37.47
CA LEU A 428 -2.71 -4.83 38.94
C LEU A 428 -2.40 -6.20 39.58
N HIS A 429 -2.02 -7.22 38.79
CA HIS A 429 -1.69 -8.57 39.28
C HIS A 429 -2.83 -9.23 40.09
N SER A 430 -4.09 -8.98 39.72
CA SER A 430 -5.25 -9.56 40.42
C SER A 430 -5.55 -10.99 39.95
N GLU A 431 -6.01 -11.86 40.85
CA GLU A 431 -6.44 -13.22 40.51
C GLU A 431 -7.79 -13.25 39.76
N TYR A 432 -8.58 -12.17 39.86
CA TYR A 432 -9.93 -12.09 39.29
C TYR A 432 -9.96 -11.69 37.80
N VAL A 433 -8.85 -11.81 37.06
CA VAL A 433 -8.74 -11.41 35.65
C VAL A 433 -9.49 -12.35 34.70
N LEU A 434 -9.64 -13.63 35.07
CA LEU A 434 -10.15 -14.65 34.15
C LEU A 434 -11.59 -14.38 33.68
N ALA A 435 -12.49 -14.06 34.61
CA ALA A 435 -13.90 -13.79 34.28
C ALA A 435 -14.07 -12.60 33.31
N PRO A 436 -13.51 -11.40 33.57
CA PRO A 436 -13.60 -10.29 32.62
C PRO A 436 -12.84 -10.58 31.32
N ALA A 437 -11.74 -11.34 31.33
CA ALA A 437 -11.04 -11.74 30.11
C ALA A 437 -11.89 -12.64 29.20
N ILE A 438 -12.60 -13.63 29.75
CA ILE A 438 -13.53 -14.48 28.99
C ILE A 438 -14.67 -13.64 28.42
N GLY A 439 -15.29 -12.79 29.25
CA GLY A 439 -16.37 -11.91 28.80
C GLY A 439 -15.92 -10.94 27.70
N ALA A 440 -14.74 -10.35 27.84
CA ALA A 440 -14.15 -9.47 26.82
C ALA A 440 -13.90 -10.22 25.51
N PHE A 441 -13.34 -11.44 25.58
CA PHE A 441 -13.06 -12.26 24.41
C PHE A 441 -14.33 -12.67 23.68
N VAL A 442 -15.33 -13.21 24.38
CA VAL A 442 -16.58 -13.70 23.77
C VAL A 442 -17.35 -12.55 23.12
N SER A 443 -17.52 -11.44 23.83
CA SER A 443 -18.24 -10.25 23.30
C SER A 443 -17.52 -9.63 22.11
N SER A 444 -16.19 -9.48 22.18
CA SER A 444 -15.39 -8.92 21.08
C SER A 444 -15.38 -9.87 19.88
N LEU A 445 -15.23 -11.18 20.10
CA LEU A 445 -15.29 -12.18 19.02
C LEU A 445 -16.66 -12.15 18.34
N LEU A 446 -17.75 -12.16 19.11
CA LEU A 446 -19.10 -12.08 18.58
C LEU A 446 -19.30 -10.83 17.71
N PHE A 447 -18.88 -9.67 18.23
CA PHE A 447 -18.95 -8.40 17.51
C PHE A 447 -18.12 -8.40 16.22
N VAL A 448 -16.87 -8.89 16.27
CA VAL A 448 -16.01 -8.99 15.09
C VAL A 448 -16.58 -9.96 14.07
N LEU A 449 -17.09 -11.12 14.50
CA LEU A 449 -17.70 -12.09 13.58
C LEU A 449 -18.92 -11.48 12.88
N ILE A 450 -19.83 -10.82 13.60
CA ILE A 450 -21.00 -10.14 13.00
C ILE A 450 -20.56 -9.05 12.02
N THR A 451 -19.59 -8.21 12.38
CA THR A 451 -19.14 -7.12 11.50
C THR A 451 -18.37 -7.61 10.27
N VAL A 452 -17.55 -8.66 10.41
CA VAL A 452 -16.90 -9.34 9.28
C VAL A 452 -17.94 -9.97 8.36
N SER A 453 -18.99 -10.56 8.92
CA SER A 453 -20.05 -11.19 8.15
C SER A 453 -20.86 -10.18 7.32
N LEU A 454 -20.90 -8.92 7.76
CA LEU A 454 -21.46 -7.76 7.05
C LEU A 454 -20.48 -7.10 6.07
N ALA A 455 -19.21 -7.51 6.05
CA ALA A 455 -18.20 -6.95 5.15
C ALA A 455 -18.41 -7.42 3.71
N GLN A 456 -18.10 -6.53 2.77
CA GLN A 456 -18.22 -6.86 1.35
C GLN A 456 -17.00 -7.63 0.86
N ARG A 457 -17.23 -8.76 0.17
CA ARG A 457 -16.16 -9.67 -0.26
C ARG A 457 -15.11 -8.99 -1.15
N ASP A 458 -15.56 -8.20 -2.12
CA ASP A 458 -14.68 -7.57 -3.11
C ASP A 458 -13.86 -6.42 -2.51
N ILE A 459 -14.46 -5.62 -1.62
CA ILE A 459 -13.77 -4.57 -0.88
C ILE A 459 -12.77 -5.19 0.10
N LEU A 460 -13.16 -6.26 0.79
CA LEU A 460 -12.29 -6.98 1.71
C LEU A 460 -11.05 -7.55 1.00
N ARG A 461 -11.24 -8.20 -0.15
CA ARG A 461 -10.10 -8.66 -0.98
C ARG A 461 -9.21 -7.50 -1.41
N LEU A 462 -9.79 -6.34 -1.73
CA LEU A 462 -9.03 -5.15 -2.07
C LEU A 462 -8.21 -4.67 -0.87
N LEU A 463 -8.82 -4.60 0.32
CA LEU A 463 -8.22 -4.17 1.57
C LEU A 463 -7.07 -5.09 2.00
N VAL A 464 -7.27 -6.41 2.01
CA VAL A 464 -6.24 -7.39 2.37
C VAL A 464 -5.07 -7.39 1.38
N ARG A 465 -5.28 -6.89 0.15
CA ARG A 465 -4.18 -6.69 -0.83
C ARG A 465 -3.51 -5.33 -0.71
N LYS A 466 -3.99 -4.41 0.13
CA LYS A 466 -3.35 -3.12 0.36
C LYS A 466 -2.20 -3.28 1.34
N PHE A 467 -1.04 -2.78 0.93
CA PHE A 467 0.17 -2.77 1.75
C PHE A 467 -0.06 -2.16 3.14
N ASP A 468 -0.80 -1.05 3.23
CA ASP A 468 -0.94 -0.35 4.52
C ASP A 468 -1.73 -1.17 5.54
N ALA A 469 -2.75 -1.91 5.09
CA ALA A 469 -3.51 -2.83 5.93
C ALA A 469 -2.62 -4.02 6.34
N LEU A 470 -1.95 -4.66 5.37
CA LEU A 470 -1.04 -5.79 5.64
C LEU A 470 0.09 -5.44 6.59
N PHE A 471 0.69 -4.26 6.41
CA PHE A 471 1.77 -3.78 7.26
C PHE A 471 1.26 -3.55 8.69
N SER A 472 0.13 -2.85 8.86
CA SER A 472 -0.51 -2.66 10.16
C SER A 472 -0.85 -3.98 10.85
N THR A 473 -1.48 -4.93 10.14
CA THR A 473 -1.85 -6.23 10.71
C THR A 473 -0.63 -7.05 11.08
N PHE A 474 0.42 -7.05 10.25
CA PHE A 474 1.67 -7.77 10.55
C PHE A 474 2.36 -7.25 11.81
N GLN A 475 2.46 -5.92 11.96
CA GLN A 475 3.05 -5.33 13.17
C GLN A 475 2.22 -5.68 14.43
N ALA A 476 0.89 -5.60 14.34
CA ALA A 476 0.02 -5.94 15.47
C ALA A 476 0.05 -7.44 15.80
N THR A 477 0.11 -8.34 14.81
CA THR A 477 0.28 -9.77 15.05
C THR A 477 1.63 -10.07 15.70
N ALA A 478 2.71 -9.40 15.23
CA ALA A 478 4.03 -9.58 15.81
C ALA A 478 4.05 -9.13 17.29
N LEU A 479 3.43 -7.99 17.61
CA LEU A 479 3.29 -7.54 18.99
C LEU A 479 2.44 -8.51 19.83
N ALA A 480 1.31 -9.00 19.31
CA ALA A 480 0.48 -9.97 20.02
C ALA A 480 1.27 -11.24 20.37
N LEU A 481 2.06 -11.77 19.41
CA LEU A 481 2.92 -12.93 19.66
C LEU A 481 3.99 -12.65 20.71
N CYS A 482 4.61 -11.47 20.69
CA CYS A 482 5.58 -11.08 21.72
C CYS A 482 4.94 -10.99 23.11
N LEU A 483 3.76 -10.38 23.22
CA LEU A 483 3.02 -10.28 24.48
C LEU A 483 2.60 -11.66 25.00
N LEU A 484 2.12 -12.55 24.13
CA LEU A 484 1.76 -13.92 24.50
C LEU A 484 2.96 -14.72 25.06
N ASP A 485 4.14 -14.56 24.44
CA ASP A 485 5.38 -15.18 24.91
C ASP A 485 5.82 -14.62 26.27
N MET A 486 5.85 -13.28 26.43
CA MET A 486 6.25 -12.63 27.69
C MET A 486 5.28 -12.91 28.86
N LEU A 487 3.99 -13.09 28.57
CA LEU A 487 2.95 -13.43 29.55
C LEU A 487 2.84 -14.95 29.79
N GLN A 488 3.81 -15.73 29.30
CA GLN A 488 3.94 -17.17 29.52
C GLN A 488 2.70 -17.99 29.08
N LEU A 489 1.94 -17.51 28.09
CA LEU A 489 0.73 -18.18 27.58
C LEU A 489 -0.33 -18.51 28.66
N GLN A 490 -0.37 -17.78 29.79
CA GLN A 490 -1.45 -17.93 30.77
C GLN A 490 -2.81 -17.67 30.12
N ILE A 491 -3.85 -18.43 30.49
CA ILE A 491 -5.16 -18.39 29.80
C ILE A 491 -5.79 -16.99 29.89
N SER A 492 -5.81 -16.39 31.07
CA SER A 492 -6.36 -15.05 31.31
C SER A 492 -5.65 -13.98 30.46
N SER A 493 -4.33 -13.96 30.53
CA SER A 493 -3.45 -13.04 29.78
C SER A 493 -3.57 -13.24 28.27
N SER A 494 -3.66 -14.50 27.83
CA SER A 494 -3.80 -14.84 26.41
C SER A 494 -5.13 -14.34 25.84
N LEU A 495 -6.23 -14.50 26.58
CA LEU A 495 -7.54 -13.98 26.19
C LEU A 495 -7.52 -12.45 26.10
N ALA A 496 -6.86 -11.76 27.04
CA ALA A 496 -6.73 -10.30 27.00
C ALA A 496 -5.95 -9.81 25.76
N VAL A 497 -4.83 -10.47 25.43
CA VAL A 497 -4.01 -10.15 24.25
C VAL A 497 -4.77 -10.44 22.95
N VAL A 498 -5.44 -11.58 22.85
CA VAL A 498 -6.24 -11.92 21.67
C VAL A 498 -7.40 -10.94 21.50
N THR A 499 -8.03 -10.51 22.60
CA THR A 499 -9.10 -9.50 22.55
C THR A 499 -8.59 -8.16 22.05
N TRP A 500 -7.44 -7.70 22.54
CA TRP A 500 -6.76 -6.50 22.01
C TRP A 500 -6.47 -6.62 20.50
N TRP A 501 -5.99 -7.78 20.06
CA TRP A 501 -5.71 -8.05 18.65
C TRP A 501 -6.97 -8.06 17.78
N LEU A 502 -8.09 -8.61 18.28
CA LEU A 502 -9.38 -8.60 17.60
C LEU A 502 -9.90 -7.18 17.38
N TRP A 503 -9.81 -6.31 18.39
CA TRP A 503 -10.18 -4.90 18.24
C TRP A 503 -9.33 -4.18 17.18
N PHE A 504 -8.02 -4.45 17.16
CA PHE A 504 -7.15 -3.89 16.12
C PHE A 504 -7.56 -4.36 14.71
N LEU A 505 -7.80 -5.67 14.53
CA LEU A 505 -8.25 -6.22 13.26
C LEU A 505 -9.58 -5.62 12.82
N TRP A 506 -10.52 -5.43 13.74
CA TRP A 506 -11.80 -4.81 13.44
C TRP A 506 -11.64 -3.38 12.92
N VAL A 507 -10.78 -2.57 13.54
CA VAL A 507 -10.50 -1.19 13.08
C VAL A 507 -9.92 -1.21 11.66
N VAL A 508 -9.01 -2.14 11.35
CA VAL A 508 -8.47 -2.28 9.98
C VAL A 508 -9.58 -2.65 8.98
N MET A 509 -10.51 -3.51 9.40
CA MET A 509 -11.62 -4.01 8.58
C MET A 509 -12.75 -3.01 8.35
N LEU A 510 -12.71 -1.85 9.00
CA LEU A 510 -13.79 -0.86 8.94
C LEU A 510 -14.10 -0.39 7.51
N ASP A 511 -13.08 -0.26 6.68
CA ASP A 511 -13.20 0.12 5.27
C ASP A 511 -13.89 -0.93 4.40
N ALA A 512 -13.99 -2.18 4.86
CA ALA A 512 -14.65 -3.27 4.14
C ALA A 512 -16.17 -3.31 4.34
N LEU A 513 -16.71 -2.52 5.28
CA LEU A 513 -18.15 -2.36 5.49
C LEU A 513 -18.77 -1.54 4.36
N THR A 514 -19.94 -1.96 3.86
CA THR A 514 -20.63 -1.20 2.81
C THR A 514 -21.08 0.18 3.34
N PRO A 515 -21.17 1.22 2.49
CA PRO A 515 -21.49 2.59 2.94
C PRO A 515 -22.90 2.72 3.52
N CYS A 516 -23.83 1.86 3.11
CA CYS A 516 -25.17 1.78 3.70
C CYS A 516 -25.11 1.27 5.12
N VAL A 517 -24.41 0.15 5.33
CA VAL A 517 -24.23 -0.44 6.66
C VAL A 517 -23.43 0.51 7.56
N ALA A 518 -22.36 1.13 7.05
CA ALA A 518 -21.56 2.08 7.80
C ALA A 518 -22.34 3.34 8.22
N ARG A 519 -23.17 3.92 7.33
CA ARG A 519 -24.01 5.08 7.65
C ARG A 519 -25.16 4.75 8.59
N GLN A 520 -25.84 3.63 8.36
CA GLN A 520 -26.97 3.20 9.17
C GLN A 520 -26.50 2.79 10.56
N LEU A 521 -25.47 1.94 10.66
CA LEU A 521 -24.99 1.47 11.95
C LEU A 521 -24.12 2.49 12.67
N ARG A 522 -23.59 3.56 12.03
CA ARG A 522 -22.71 4.58 12.65
C ARG A 522 -21.49 3.99 13.38
N LEU A 523 -21.01 2.82 12.97
CA LEU A 523 -19.89 2.07 13.59
C LEU A 523 -18.57 2.86 13.64
N ARG A 524 -18.39 3.84 12.75
CA ARG A 524 -17.19 4.70 12.76
C ARG A 524 -17.03 5.51 14.05
N LYS A 525 -18.14 5.85 14.73
CA LYS A 525 -18.08 6.50 16.04
C LYS A 525 -17.49 5.60 17.13
N LEU A 526 -17.71 4.29 17.02
CA LEU A 526 -17.15 3.28 17.92
C LEU A 526 -15.68 2.96 17.58
N ALA A 527 -15.26 3.19 16.33
CA ALA A 527 -13.89 2.94 15.90
C ALA A 527 -12.85 3.84 16.57
N LEU A 528 -13.22 5.10 16.86
CA LEU A 528 -12.36 6.04 17.55
C LEU A 528 -11.99 5.58 18.98
N PRO A 529 -12.94 5.30 19.89
CA PRO A 529 -12.59 4.79 21.22
C PRO A 529 -11.87 3.44 21.15
N ALA A 530 -12.22 2.56 20.21
CA ALA A 530 -11.53 1.29 20.04
C ALA A 530 -10.05 1.46 19.64
N ILE A 531 -9.74 2.33 18.67
CA ILE A 531 -8.33 2.55 18.27
C ILE A 531 -7.55 3.26 19.38
N ILE A 532 -8.16 4.22 20.09
CA ILE A 532 -7.52 4.88 21.23
C ILE A 532 -7.20 3.85 22.31
N LEU A 533 -8.15 2.97 22.65
CA LEU A 533 -7.94 1.90 23.62
C LEU A 533 -6.81 0.96 23.20
N VAL A 534 -6.80 0.51 21.94
CA VAL A 534 -5.78 -0.39 21.40
C VAL A 534 -4.38 0.24 21.45
N LEU A 535 -4.27 1.52 21.09
CA LEU A 535 -2.99 2.25 21.15
C LEU A 535 -2.56 2.53 22.60
N LEU A 536 -3.52 2.84 23.48
CA LEU A 536 -3.26 3.09 24.89
C LEU A 536 -2.75 1.83 25.59
N ILE A 537 -3.41 0.69 25.40
CA ILE A 537 -2.96 -0.61 25.94
C ILE A 537 -1.55 -0.93 25.43
N ALA A 538 -1.28 -0.76 24.12
CA ALA A 538 0.05 -1.00 23.58
C ALA A 538 1.11 -0.08 24.22
N GLY A 539 0.79 1.20 24.41
CA GLY A 539 1.65 2.17 25.07
C GLY A 539 1.91 1.83 26.54
N ILE A 540 0.87 1.49 27.30
CA ILE A 540 1.00 1.07 28.71
C ILE A 540 1.85 -0.20 28.81
N CYS A 541 1.64 -1.19 27.94
CA CYS A 541 2.48 -2.38 27.91
C CYS A 541 3.94 -2.01 27.65
N ALA A 542 4.25 -1.11 26.72
CA ALA A 542 5.63 -0.69 26.50
C ALA A 542 6.23 0.03 27.71
N VAL A 543 5.46 0.88 28.40
CA VAL A 543 5.92 1.56 29.61
C VAL A 543 6.18 0.55 30.72
N ASP A 544 5.28 -0.41 30.94
CA ASP A 544 5.42 -1.44 31.96
C ASP A 544 6.56 -2.43 31.66
N ILE A 545 6.77 -2.79 30.39
CA ILE A 545 7.95 -3.57 29.96
C ILE A 545 9.26 -2.81 30.24
N VAL A 546 9.26 -1.48 30.09
CA VAL A 546 10.46 -0.64 30.22
C VAL A 546 10.74 -0.27 31.67
N LEU A 547 9.72 -0.05 32.50
CA LEU A 547 9.85 0.45 33.88
C LEU A 547 9.53 -0.61 34.95
N GLY A 548 8.86 -1.70 34.61
CA GLY A 548 8.37 -2.70 35.56
C GLY A 548 9.45 -3.69 36.02
N ASP A 549 9.25 -4.27 37.20
CA ASP A 549 10.18 -5.17 37.89
C ASP A 549 10.23 -6.62 37.32
N ASP A 550 10.05 -6.83 36.01
CA ASP A 550 9.98 -8.17 35.37
C ASP A 550 8.93 -9.16 35.97
N LYS A 551 8.06 -8.69 36.87
CA LYS A 551 7.07 -9.52 37.58
C LYS A 551 5.98 -10.03 36.64
N LEU A 552 5.50 -9.17 35.76
CA LEU A 552 4.40 -9.45 34.83
C LEU A 552 4.90 -9.90 33.45
N PHE A 553 5.82 -9.12 32.86
CA PHE A 553 6.43 -9.42 31.58
C PHE A 553 7.78 -10.07 31.78
N LYS A 554 7.88 -11.37 31.48
CA LYS A 554 9.15 -12.08 31.58
C LYS A 554 9.83 -12.08 30.22
N SER A 555 10.91 -11.30 30.12
CA SER A 555 11.73 -11.26 28.92
C SER A 555 12.39 -12.61 28.67
N ARG A 556 12.37 -13.05 27.41
CA ARG A 556 13.03 -14.27 26.95
C ARG A 556 13.88 -13.95 25.73
N LEU A 557 14.95 -14.71 25.55
CA LEU A 557 15.70 -14.72 24.30
C LEU A 557 14.82 -15.37 23.21
N LEU A 558 14.28 -14.56 22.31
CA LEU A 558 13.34 -15.01 21.27
C LEU A 558 14.07 -15.75 20.14
N PHE A 559 15.21 -15.21 19.72
CA PHE A 559 16.02 -15.81 18.67
C PHE A 559 17.51 -15.50 18.88
N SER A 560 18.33 -16.53 18.75
CA SER A 560 19.77 -16.42 18.69
C SER A 560 20.27 -16.97 17.36
N LEU A 561 20.93 -16.14 16.56
CA LEU A 561 21.58 -16.56 15.33
C LEU A 561 23.09 -16.49 15.51
N SER A 562 23.73 -17.65 15.60
CA SER A 562 25.18 -17.78 15.60
C SER A 562 25.64 -18.12 14.19
N LEU A 563 26.42 -17.24 13.57
CA LEU A 563 27.13 -17.57 12.33
C LEU A 563 28.58 -17.89 12.65
N PRO A 564 29.12 -19.03 12.16
CA PRO A 564 30.52 -19.37 12.35
C PRO A 564 31.40 -18.20 11.87
N ARG A 565 32.34 -17.77 12.73
CA ARG A 565 33.29 -16.66 12.48
C ARG A 565 32.72 -15.23 12.45
N LEU A 566 31.40 -15.02 12.44
CA LEU A 566 30.78 -13.68 12.42
C LEU A 566 30.18 -13.24 13.77
N GLY A 567 30.00 -14.17 14.72
CA GLY A 567 29.48 -13.89 16.05
C GLY A 567 28.01 -14.26 16.24
N THR A 568 27.44 -13.84 17.37
CA THR A 568 26.07 -14.14 17.78
C THR A 568 25.19 -12.89 17.79
N PHE A 569 24.02 -12.99 17.15
CA PHE A 569 22.96 -12.00 17.25
C PHE A 569 21.90 -12.51 18.22
N HIS A 570 21.60 -11.72 19.25
CA HIS A 570 20.59 -12.03 20.26
C HIS A 570 19.48 -10.98 20.15
N GLU A 571 18.24 -11.44 19.96
CA GLU A 571 17.05 -10.60 20.02
C GLU A 571 16.15 -11.07 21.16
N TYR A 572 15.83 -10.15 22.06
CA TYR A 572 15.00 -10.41 23.23
C TYR A 572 13.54 -9.98 22.96
N THR A 573 12.59 -10.70 23.55
CA THR A 573 11.16 -10.48 23.29
C THR A 573 10.68 -9.08 23.74
N ASP A 574 11.24 -8.55 24.83
CA ASP A 574 10.96 -7.21 25.36
C ASP A 574 11.35 -6.07 24.41
N THR A 575 12.59 -6.08 23.92
CA THR A 575 13.13 -5.09 22.98
C THR A 575 12.37 -5.12 21.66
N LEU A 576 12.03 -6.33 21.17
CA LEU A 576 11.20 -6.50 20.00
C LEU A 576 9.78 -5.96 20.24
N ALA A 577 9.15 -6.26 21.38
CA ALA A 577 7.81 -5.78 21.72
C ALA A 577 7.76 -4.25 21.76
N VAL A 578 8.70 -3.59 22.46
CA VAL A 578 8.78 -2.13 22.55
C VAL A 578 8.94 -1.50 21.16
N GLN A 579 9.80 -2.07 20.31
CA GLN A 579 9.95 -1.60 18.92
C GLN A 579 8.64 -1.71 18.12
N ARG A 580 7.89 -2.82 18.27
CA ARG A 580 6.59 -2.99 17.60
C ARG A 580 5.56 -1.99 18.12
N VAL A 581 5.52 -1.72 19.42
CA VAL A 581 4.63 -0.69 20.01
C VAL A 581 4.91 0.68 19.39
N VAL A 582 6.18 1.11 19.35
CA VAL A 582 6.55 2.40 18.74
C VAL A 582 6.11 2.47 17.27
N THR A 583 6.26 1.36 16.53
CA THR A 583 5.77 1.27 15.14
C THR A 583 4.26 1.40 15.06
N ILE A 584 3.52 0.68 15.91
CA ILE A 584 2.06 0.62 15.88
C ILE A 584 1.47 1.98 16.25
N ILE A 585 1.95 2.60 17.33
CA ILE A 585 1.55 3.95 17.74
C ILE A 585 1.91 4.94 16.64
N GLY A 586 3.17 4.94 16.20
CA GLY A 586 3.66 5.87 15.19
C GLY A 586 3.01 5.69 13.82
N TRP A 587 2.64 4.49 13.39
CA TRP A 587 2.00 4.27 12.08
C TRP A 587 0.48 4.48 12.11
N ASN A 588 -0.17 4.10 13.21
CA ASN A 588 -1.63 4.13 13.34
C ASN A 588 -2.18 5.39 14.02
N ALA A 589 -1.33 6.30 14.54
CA ALA A 589 -1.80 7.60 15.04
C ALA A 589 -2.54 8.43 13.96
N ARG A 590 -2.21 8.22 12.67
CA ARG A 590 -3.00 8.78 11.56
C ARG A 590 -4.46 8.34 11.57
N LEU A 591 -4.75 7.11 12.01
CA LEU A 591 -6.11 6.58 12.05
C LEU A 591 -6.91 7.34 13.11
N VAL A 592 -6.29 7.66 14.26
CA VAL A 592 -6.91 8.49 15.30
C VAL A 592 -7.26 9.86 14.72
N PHE A 593 -6.31 10.50 14.04
CA PHE A 593 -6.54 11.80 13.40
C PHE A 593 -7.65 11.75 12.34
N GLU A 594 -7.64 10.72 11.47
CA GLU A 594 -8.63 10.54 10.41
C GLU A 594 -10.03 10.14 10.92
N LEU A 595 -10.11 9.46 12.06
CA LEU A 595 -11.37 9.10 12.71
C LEU A 595 -11.94 10.25 13.53
N ALA A 596 -11.08 11.09 14.13
CA ALA A 596 -11.49 12.23 14.93
C ALA A 596 -11.91 13.44 14.07
N PHE A 597 -11.15 13.76 13.02
CA PHE A 597 -11.33 14.98 12.23
C PHE A 597 -11.76 14.73 10.77
N GLY A 598 -11.73 13.48 10.30
CA GLY A 598 -12.06 13.15 8.91
C GLY A 598 -13.56 13.04 8.64
N ASP A 599 -13.96 13.28 7.40
CA ASP A 599 -15.35 13.08 6.96
C ASP A 599 -15.73 11.58 7.07
N PRO A 600 -16.85 11.26 7.76
CA PRO A 600 -17.28 9.89 8.01
C PRO A 600 -17.53 9.07 6.74
N ASN A 601 -17.73 9.71 5.58
CA ASN A 601 -17.97 9.04 4.31
C ASN A 601 -16.68 8.69 3.53
N GLN A 602 -15.51 9.12 4.01
CA GLN A 602 -14.22 8.87 3.36
C GLN A 602 -13.63 7.53 3.81
N LEU A 603 -13.11 6.76 2.85
CA LEU A 603 -12.39 5.51 3.15
C LEU A 603 -10.99 5.83 3.70
N ILE A 604 -10.58 5.10 4.73
CA ILE A 604 -9.38 5.33 5.54
C ILE A 604 -8.16 4.66 4.88
N PHE A 605 -8.24 3.37 4.59
CA PHE A 605 -7.18 2.55 3.98
C PHE A 605 -7.28 2.49 2.45
N ILE A 606 -8.49 2.56 1.88
CA ILE A 606 -8.71 2.43 0.44
C ILE A 606 -8.53 3.78 -0.26
N CYS A 607 -7.27 4.11 -0.54
CA CYS A 607 -6.91 5.25 -1.38
C CYS A 607 -6.52 4.82 -2.81
N LYS A 608 -6.76 5.69 -3.80
CA LYS A 608 -6.28 5.52 -5.19
C LYS A 608 -5.00 6.33 -5.45
N GLY A 609 -4.21 5.85 -6.42
CA GLY A 609 -3.00 6.56 -6.85
C GLY A 609 -3.37 7.82 -7.63
N VAL A 610 -2.54 8.86 -7.47
CA VAL A 610 -2.62 10.10 -8.22
C VAL A 610 -1.48 10.13 -9.24
N GLU A 611 -1.71 10.74 -10.39
CA GLU A 611 -0.71 10.96 -11.43
C GLU A 611 -0.79 12.41 -11.92
N TYR A 612 0.33 12.97 -12.36
CA TYR A 612 0.36 14.27 -13.04
C TYR A 612 1.21 14.17 -14.30
N THR A 613 0.88 15.02 -15.28
CA THR A 613 1.64 15.18 -16.50
C THR A 613 2.73 16.23 -16.29
N SER A 614 3.99 15.84 -16.46
CA SER A 614 5.10 16.79 -16.53
C SER A 614 5.27 17.24 -17.98
N PRO A 615 5.15 18.56 -18.27
CA PRO A 615 5.52 19.10 -19.58
C PRO A 615 7.05 19.19 -19.75
N PHE A 616 7.81 19.04 -18.67
CA PHE A 616 9.27 19.11 -18.68
C PHE A 616 9.89 17.74 -18.98
N LEU A 617 10.94 17.76 -19.80
CA LEU A 617 11.81 16.62 -20.07
C LEU A 617 12.47 16.12 -18.77
N THR A 618 12.65 14.81 -18.69
CA THR A 618 13.51 14.25 -17.65
C THR A 618 14.96 14.48 -18.04
N PHE A 619 15.85 14.74 -17.07
CA PHE A 619 17.27 15.00 -17.39
C PHE A 619 17.97 13.79 -18.05
N SER A 620 17.40 12.60 -17.93
CA SER A 620 17.94 11.38 -18.56
C SER A 620 17.63 11.26 -20.05
N GLU A 621 16.78 12.13 -20.60
CA GLU A 621 16.43 12.12 -22.01
C GLU A 621 17.25 13.14 -22.80
N PRO A 622 17.70 12.79 -24.02
CA PRO A 622 18.43 13.71 -24.88
C PRO A 622 17.52 14.87 -25.29
N ILE A 623 18.10 16.06 -25.42
CA ILE A 623 17.37 17.26 -25.84
C ILE A 623 16.89 17.05 -27.30
N PRO A 624 15.64 17.40 -27.66
CA PRO A 624 15.09 17.14 -29.00
C PRO A 624 15.93 17.68 -30.17
N GLN A 625 16.63 18.81 -29.98
CA GLN A 625 17.57 19.36 -30.98
C GLN A 625 18.77 18.42 -31.23
N GLU A 626 19.24 17.72 -30.21
CA GLU A 626 20.34 16.76 -30.29
C GLU A 626 19.90 15.44 -30.96
N GLN A 627 18.62 15.05 -30.81
CA GLN A 627 18.02 13.94 -31.55
C GLN A 627 17.87 14.24 -33.04
N GLN A 628 17.48 15.47 -33.42
CA GLN A 628 17.44 15.87 -34.82
C GLN A 628 18.83 15.97 -35.45
N ILE A 629 19.83 16.46 -34.72
CA ILE A 629 21.22 16.53 -35.20
C ILE A 629 21.84 15.13 -35.31
N LYS A 630 21.60 14.22 -34.34
CA LYS A 630 22.02 12.82 -34.48
C LYS A 630 21.28 12.11 -35.60
N ALA A 631 19.96 12.29 -35.75
CA ALA A 631 19.20 11.69 -36.85
C ALA A 631 19.67 12.20 -38.22
N LYS A 632 19.99 13.49 -38.35
CA LYS A 632 20.58 14.07 -39.57
C LYS A 632 22.04 13.64 -39.78
N GLY A 633 22.83 13.51 -38.71
CA GLY A 633 24.22 13.05 -38.77
C GLY A 633 24.37 11.56 -39.08
N THR A 634 23.38 10.72 -38.72
CA THR A 634 23.39 9.27 -39.03
C THR A 634 22.95 8.98 -40.47
N VAL A 635 22.37 9.95 -41.18
CA VAL A 635 21.98 9.81 -42.60
C VAL A 635 23.09 10.29 -43.55
N SER A 636 24.13 10.95 -43.04
CA SER A 636 25.20 11.55 -43.88
C SER A 636 26.54 10.81 -43.87
N THR A 637 26.68 9.68 -43.18
CA THR A 637 27.88 8.82 -43.30
C THR A 637 27.48 7.46 -43.82
N GLY A 638 27.41 7.36 -45.15
CA GLY A 638 27.48 6.09 -45.85
C GLY A 638 28.84 5.44 -45.59
N GLY A 639 28.83 4.31 -44.89
CA GLY A 639 30.06 3.60 -44.56
C GLY A 639 29.80 2.36 -43.72
N TRP A 640 29.58 1.23 -44.40
CA TRP A 640 29.81 -0.15 -43.94
C TRP A 640 29.21 -0.56 -42.60
N ARG A 641 27.98 -1.12 -42.63
CA ARG A 641 27.36 -1.79 -41.50
C ARG A 641 27.23 -3.29 -41.77
N TRP A 642 28.04 -4.08 -41.09
CA TRP A 642 28.00 -5.53 -41.04
C TRP A 642 26.60 -6.04 -40.65
N LYS A 643 26.01 -6.88 -41.52
CA LYS A 643 24.83 -7.69 -41.22
C LYS A 643 25.24 -8.76 -40.21
N LEU A 644 24.78 -8.65 -38.96
CA LEU A 644 24.75 -9.80 -38.05
C LEU A 644 23.38 -10.46 -38.09
N LEU A 645 23.43 -11.78 -38.21
CA LEU A 645 22.37 -12.74 -38.50
C LEU A 645 21.25 -12.74 -37.45
N ARG A 646 19.99 -12.85 -37.93
CA ARG A 646 18.86 -13.31 -37.13
C ARG A 646 18.91 -14.84 -37.07
N PRO A 647 18.81 -15.48 -35.89
CA PRO A 647 18.50 -16.90 -35.84
C PRO A 647 16.99 -17.11 -36.04
N ILE A 648 16.73 -18.10 -36.88
CA ILE A 648 15.45 -18.65 -37.31
C ILE A 648 14.73 -19.24 -36.08
N GLY A 649 13.47 -18.84 -35.87
CA GLY A 649 12.58 -19.38 -34.84
C GLY A 649 11.30 -19.89 -35.50
N VAL A 650 11.20 -21.22 -35.52
CA VAL A 650 10.16 -22.12 -36.03
C VAL A 650 8.72 -21.62 -35.83
N ALA A 651 7.95 -21.60 -36.91
CA ALA A 651 6.49 -21.42 -36.89
C ALA A 651 5.79 -22.79 -36.70
N PRO A 652 4.68 -22.88 -35.95
CA PRO A 652 3.94 -24.11 -35.78
C PRO A 652 3.13 -24.45 -37.05
N LYS A 653 3.24 -25.72 -37.44
CA LYS A 653 2.62 -26.38 -38.59
C LYS A 653 1.14 -26.62 -38.30
N VAL A 654 0.23 -25.94 -39.01
CA VAL A 654 -1.18 -26.34 -39.12
C VAL A 654 -1.39 -26.85 -40.54
N MET A 655 -1.65 -28.14 -40.64
CA MET A 655 -2.01 -28.88 -41.85
C MET A 655 -3.33 -28.34 -42.42
N ILE A 656 -3.31 -27.93 -43.69
CA ILE A 656 -4.47 -27.95 -44.57
C ILE A 656 -3.99 -28.64 -45.85
N GLN A 657 -4.56 -29.81 -46.14
CA GLN A 657 -4.34 -30.54 -47.39
C GLN A 657 -4.91 -29.75 -48.58
N PRO A 658 -4.25 -29.74 -49.74
CA PRO A 658 -4.86 -29.31 -50.99
C PRO A 658 -5.37 -30.51 -51.79
N GLU A 659 -6.61 -30.40 -52.25
CA GLU A 659 -7.26 -31.32 -53.17
C GLU A 659 -6.74 -31.11 -54.61
N MET A 660 -6.69 -32.21 -55.36
CA MET A 660 -6.16 -32.33 -56.72
C MET A 660 -6.95 -31.51 -57.75
N VAL A 661 -6.30 -31.12 -58.86
CA VAL A 661 -6.56 -31.61 -60.23
C VAL A 661 -5.62 -30.87 -61.23
N PRO A 662 -5.16 -31.52 -62.31
CA PRO A 662 -3.91 -31.22 -63.01
C PRO A 662 -4.07 -30.68 -64.44
N ASN A 663 -2.98 -30.19 -65.03
CA ASN A 663 -2.47 -30.52 -66.39
C ASN A 663 -1.81 -29.34 -67.13
N GLY A 664 -0.77 -29.70 -67.91
CA GLY A 664 -0.24 -28.92 -69.05
C GLY A 664 1.12 -28.28 -68.76
N VAL A 665 2.26 -28.96 -68.92
CA VAL A 665 2.97 -29.34 -70.18
C VAL A 665 3.63 -28.15 -70.90
N ASN A 666 4.90 -28.38 -71.28
CA ASN A 666 5.80 -27.65 -72.19
C ASN A 666 6.71 -26.58 -71.56
N LEU A 667 7.95 -26.36 -72.01
CA LEU A 667 9.03 -27.15 -72.62
C LEU A 667 10.17 -26.13 -72.82
N ALA A 668 11.42 -26.61 -72.86
CA ALA A 668 12.61 -25.97 -73.45
C ALA A 668 13.22 -24.76 -72.67
N ALA A 669 14.45 -24.92 -72.17
CA ALA A 669 15.73 -24.58 -72.83
C ALA A 669 16.07 -23.09 -72.63
N SER A 670 17.29 -22.63 -72.39
CA SER A 670 18.64 -23.19 -72.33
C SER A 670 19.50 -22.21 -71.52
N SER A 671 20.70 -22.66 -71.12
CA SER A 671 22.00 -21.94 -71.17
C SER A 671 22.01 -20.41 -70.95
N THR A 672 22.91 -19.80 -70.18
CA THR A 672 24.37 -19.96 -70.17
C THR A 672 24.95 -18.94 -69.17
N THR A 673 26.00 -19.36 -68.45
CA THR A 673 27.22 -18.62 -68.08
C THR A 673 27.23 -17.09 -67.99
N GLY A 674 27.92 -16.56 -66.97
CA GLY A 674 28.60 -15.28 -67.11
C GLY A 674 28.97 -14.60 -65.80
N THR A 675 30.15 -14.93 -65.29
CA THR A 675 30.92 -14.19 -64.28
C THR A 675 30.96 -12.67 -64.50
N ARG A 676 30.69 -11.90 -63.44
CA ARG A 676 31.69 -10.99 -62.82
C ARG A 676 31.26 -10.59 -61.41
#